data_AF-A0A356MN17-F1
#
_entry.id   AF-A0A356MN17-F1
#
_cell.length_a   1.000
_cell.length_b   1.000
_cell.length_c   1.000
_cell.angle_alpha   90.00
_cell.angle_beta   90.00
_cell.angle_gamma   90.00
#
_symmetry.space_group_name_H-M   'P 1'
#
loop_
_entity.id
_entity.type
_entity.pdbx_description
1 polymer ?
#
loop_
_entity_poly.entity_id
_entity_poly.type
_entity_poly.pdbx_seq_one_letter_code
_entity_poly.pdbx_strand_id
1 'polypeptide(L)'
;MENQDYTVDYQLGRVRIINDGLLESGRNIKVSLESNSLFSIQTKTMIGTRFDYAIGDRFNMGATMLNLRERPLTQKVNIGNEPVNNSIVGADFSFQSESRFLTELVDALPFYETSAASSIDVAAEAAYLIPGHSRAIGQDGNAYIDDFEGSQSAIDIRSVNRWFLASTPKLQPNLFPEGNLEDSLIYNYNRAALSWYTVDPQFFRGSGLQDGQVSAEIKSDHRTREVLEGEVFPNRELPTGTPPNIPTLDLTFRPEERGQYNYEDPEGTGISAGLTAEGTLADPGSRWGGIQRALTTTDFEMANIEYLQFWLMDPFNDDSENLTGGDFYINLGNVSEDVLNDSQLSYENGLPSANNPDLPTLQGVWGVYPDPTTFNVVNAFDNTSGNYELQDVGLDGMPDSAEQGFFSEWLADIADWVTPDAYADIVSDPSADNFRYFRNPEAQSNEETILQRYAQFNGYENNSNTGSPNGYPITSTTIPNTEDINQDITLSTIESYFQYKVSLRPQDLGEYNIGRNYITDTFEQVVTTADDQDRTIRWYQFKIPVREFDNRVGGITDFRSIRFIRMFMKGWMEPVTLRFARLELIRGEWRRYLESLAGPQEVEPDDPSSTSFAISAVNIEENGNREPVPYVTPPGILREIDVGTANQRRLNEQSLEMAVCGLKDGDARGAYRNINFDMRMYKRLRMYVHAEAGPDGTPLYDDDLTCFIRLGNDFENNYYEYEIPMKVTPWNTGDEDLIWPAENNIDIEFRKLQNLKIERPAGFPLFEEYEGLDSEYDARLAVKGNPNLANVVMVMVGVRNPDKDDNVFDAEDDGLDKCSVVWVNEMRLADFNQKGGWAVTAQLNAKLADLGNVSVAANMSTPGFGGLEQRIQERQRETIQAIDASGTLQLGKLLPKKLGVTLPMYLGYSQEVSTPQFDPLSPDIEMAEQQGLSEERQNNAQTVNQLKSINFSNIKINPQFGSGGGSRDRNRNRDRGRSQADGRVGDNGKGGKGQGKDGGIPDNVDMGSARGGGSA
;
A
#
# COMPACT_ATOMS: atom_id res chain seq x y z
N MET A 1 39.58 21.73 10.43
CA MET A 1 39.29 21.91 11.86
C MET A 1 38.17 22.93 12.05
N GLU A 2 37.26 22.70 13.00
CA GLU A 2 36.22 23.66 13.34
C GLU A 2 36.84 24.95 13.89
N ASN A 3 36.24 26.10 13.59
CA ASN A 3 36.69 27.47 13.87
C ASN A 3 38.00 27.91 13.18
N GLN A 4 38.65 27.04 12.42
CA GLN A 4 39.80 27.36 11.57
C GLN A 4 39.47 27.22 10.08
N ASP A 5 38.93 26.05 9.70
CA ASP A 5 38.60 25.72 8.31
C ASP A 5 37.09 25.78 8.02
N TYR A 6 36.25 25.58 9.03
CA TYR A 6 34.79 25.68 8.93
C TYR A 6 34.17 26.12 10.26
N THR A 7 32.93 26.61 10.22
CA THR A 7 32.10 26.92 11.40
C THR A 7 30.74 26.28 11.24
N VAL A 8 30.14 25.83 12.34
CA VAL A 8 28.82 25.20 12.35
C VAL A 8 27.83 26.10 13.09
N ASP A 9 26.70 26.36 12.46
CA ASP A 9 25.52 26.91 13.12
C ASP A 9 24.60 25.73 13.50
N TYR A 10 24.65 25.35 14.78
CA TYR A 10 23.90 24.22 15.31
C TYR A 10 22.39 24.48 15.39
N GLN A 11 21.94 25.76 15.40
CA GLN A 11 20.51 26.08 15.42
C GLN A 11 19.89 26.01 14.03
N LEU A 12 20.62 26.47 13.02
CA LEU A 12 20.18 26.45 11.62
C LEU A 12 20.61 25.18 10.86
N GLY A 13 21.39 24.29 11.50
CA GLY A 13 21.97 23.11 10.84
C GLY A 13 22.89 23.46 9.67
N ARG A 14 23.55 24.63 9.71
CA ARG A 14 24.32 25.17 8.58
C ARG A 14 25.82 25.08 8.84
N VAL A 15 26.53 24.35 7.99
CA VAL A 15 28.00 24.35 7.99
C VAL A 15 28.50 25.41 7.00
N ARG A 16 29.38 26.31 7.45
CA ARG A 16 30.06 27.29 6.61
C ARG A 16 31.55 26.96 6.56
N ILE A 17 32.04 26.62 5.37
CA ILE A 17 33.48 26.44 5.11
C ILE A 17 34.11 27.83 5.02
N ILE A 18 35.19 28.07 5.77
CA ILE A 18 35.93 29.34 5.84
C ILE A 18 37.23 29.27 5.04
N ASN A 19 37.79 28.06 4.87
CA ASN A 19 39.02 27.88 4.12
C ASN A 19 38.76 27.99 2.61
N ASP A 20 39.03 29.16 2.05
CA ASP A 20 38.92 29.46 0.62
C ASP A 20 39.70 28.45 -0.25
N GLY A 21 40.84 27.96 0.24
CA GLY A 21 41.66 26.96 -0.48
C GLY A 21 40.95 25.61 -0.64
N LEU A 22 40.14 25.20 0.33
CA LEU A 22 39.31 23.99 0.23
C LEU A 22 38.10 24.22 -0.69
N LEU A 23 37.45 25.39 -0.63
CA LEU A 23 36.33 25.74 -1.51
C LEU A 23 36.74 25.79 -2.99
N GLU A 24 37.91 26.37 -3.29
CA GLU A 24 38.46 26.47 -4.65
C GLU A 24 39.07 25.15 -5.15
N SER A 25 39.25 24.13 -4.29
CA SER A 25 39.90 22.87 -4.67
C SER A 25 39.01 21.88 -5.43
N GLY A 26 37.69 22.14 -5.51
CA GLY A 26 36.73 21.22 -6.13
C GLY A 26 36.58 19.87 -5.39
N ARG A 27 37.14 19.75 -4.17
CA ARG A 27 36.99 18.55 -3.32
C ARG A 27 35.54 18.35 -2.91
N ASN A 28 35.08 17.10 -2.97
CA ASN A 28 33.77 16.75 -2.43
C ASN A 28 33.83 16.75 -0.89
N ILE A 29 33.09 17.64 -0.24
CA ILE A 29 33.06 17.78 1.22
C ILE A 29 31.88 16.97 1.75
N LYS A 30 32.17 15.84 2.41
CA LYS A 30 31.16 15.04 3.10
C LYS A 30 30.97 15.58 4.52
N VAL A 31 29.72 15.84 4.91
CA VAL A 31 29.33 16.25 6.27
C VAL A 31 28.41 15.19 6.84
N SER A 32 28.78 14.62 8.00
CA SER A 32 27.92 13.71 8.76
C SER A 32 27.24 14.50 9.87
N LEU A 33 25.94 14.29 10.06
CA LEU A 33 25.12 14.97 11.06
C LEU A 33 24.37 13.95 11.90
N GLU A 34 24.43 14.10 13.21
CA GLU A 34 23.65 13.31 14.15
C GLU A 34 22.38 14.11 14.47
N SER A 35 21.24 13.65 13.97
CA SER A 35 19.94 14.29 14.23
C SER A 35 19.20 13.52 15.30
N ASN A 36 18.76 14.20 16.36
CA ASN A 36 17.77 13.66 17.29
C ASN A 36 16.40 13.63 16.61
N SER A 37 16.17 12.60 15.80
CA SER A 37 14.83 12.28 15.30
C SER A 37 13.92 11.97 16.48
N LEU A 38 13.02 12.89 16.80
CA LEU A 38 12.06 12.82 17.91
C LEU A 38 10.98 11.73 17.75
N PHE A 39 10.97 10.99 16.62
CA PHE A 39 9.89 10.07 16.25
C PHE A 39 10.36 8.62 15.97
N SER A 40 11.45 8.16 16.58
CA SER A 40 11.77 6.72 16.59
C SER A 40 11.20 6.06 17.84
N ILE A 41 10.26 5.13 17.66
CA ILE A 41 9.62 4.35 18.75
C ILE A 41 10.54 3.19 19.22
N GLN A 42 11.62 2.89 18.49
CA GLN A 42 12.58 1.86 18.87
C GLN A 42 13.47 2.31 20.04
N THR A 43 13.57 1.47 21.06
CA THR A 43 14.44 1.77 22.21
C THR A 43 15.89 1.47 21.86
N LYS A 44 16.77 2.48 22.02
CA LYS A 44 18.22 2.36 21.81
C LYS A 44 18.94 2.49 23.16
N THR A 45 19.84 1.55 23.45
CA THR A 45 20.67 1.57 24.65
C THR A 45 22.14 1.57 24.23
N MET A 46 22.86 2.64 24.54
CA MET A 46 24.30 2.74 24.34
C MET A 46 25.02 2.63 25.68
N ILE A 47 25.89 1.64 25.83
CA ILE A 47 26.75 1.47 27.00
C ILE A 47 28.18 1.49 26.52
N GLY A 48 29.05 2.21 27.21
CA GLY A 48 30.46 2.19 26.89
C GLY A 48 31.34 2.62 28.04
N THR A 49 32.62 2.37 27.87
CA THR A 49 33.68 2.82 28.76
C THR A 49 34.86 3.30 27.92
N ARG A 50 35.53 4.34 28.41
CA ARG A 50 36.78 4.83 27.84
C ARG A 50 37.83 4.89 28.94
N PHE A 51 39.00 4.36 28.65
CA PHE A 51 40.16 4.38 29.53
C PHE A 51 41.23 5.28 28.90
N ASP A 52 41.55 6.38 29.56
CA ASP A 52 42.61 7.29 29.14
C ASP A 52 43.80 7.17 30.09
N TYR A 53 44.98 6.90 29.55
CA TYR A 53 46.24 6.80 30.29
C TYR A 53 47.26 7.80 29.74
N ALA A 54 47.54 8.83 30.54
CA ALA A 54 48.58 9.81 30.25
C ALA A 54 49.95 9.29 30.74
N ILE A 55 50.81 8.86 29.82
CA ILE A 55 52.16 8.37 30.17
C ILE A 55 53.08 9.53 30.57
N GLY A 56 52.81 10.73 30.04
CA GLY A 56 53.44 11.99 30.41
C GLY A 56 52.81 13.16 29.66
N ASP A 57 53.38 14.37 29.78
CA ASP A 57 52.79 15.60 29.24
C ASP A 57 52.67 15.64 27.69
N ARG A 58 53.24 14.66 27.01
CA ARG A 58 53.40 14.63 25.54
C ARG A 58 52.82 13.38 24.88
N PHE A 59 52.42 12.37 25.66
CA PHE A 59 51.98 11.09 25.12
C PHE A 59 50.81 10.53 25.92
N ASN A 60 49.69 10.34 25.23
CA ASN A 60 48.47 9.77 25.78
C ASN A 60 48.08 8.52 25.00
N MET A 61 47.54 7.53 25.70
CA MET A 61 46.92 6.34 25.11
C MET A 61 45.49 6.22 25.61
N GLY A 62 44.58 5.91 24.71
CA GLY A 62 43.18 5.65 24.97
C GLY A 62 42.78 4.23 24.57
N ALA A 63 41.82 3.65 25.30
CA ALA A 63 41.10 2.47 24.87
C ALA A 63 39.60 2.71 25.06
N THR A 64 38.81 2.41 24.04
CA THR A 64 37.36 2.66 24.02
C THR A 64 36.63 1.35 23.77
N MET A 65 35.58 1.09 24.54
CA MET A 65 34.65 -0.01 24.30
C MET A 65 33.24 0.55 24.34
N LEU A 66 32.48 0.35 23.26
CA LEU A 66 31.11 0.81 23.11
C LEU A 66 30.25 -0.35 22.64
N ASN A 67 29.02 -0.43 23.14
CA ASN A 67 27.97 -1.34 22.67
C ASN A 67 26.69 -0.55 22.49
N LEU A 68 26.10 -0.64 21.31
CA LEU A 68 24.79 -0.09 21.01
C LEU A 68 23.84 -1.25 20.71
N ARG A 69 22.76 -1.31 21.49
CA ARG A 69 21.70 -2.31 21.31
C ARG A 69 20.36 -1.64 21.06
N GLU A 70 19.69 -2.11 20.02
CA GLU A 70 18.32 -1.75 19.69
C GLU A 70 17.36 -2.88 20.08
N ARG A 71 16.16 -2.51 20.55
CA ARG A 71 15.08 -3.45 20.79
C ARG A 71 13.85 -3.01 19.96
N PRO A 72 13.38 -3.87 19.04
CA PRO A 72 12.19 -3.60 18.25
C PRO A 72 10.93 -3.73 19.13
N LEU A 73 9.81 -3.22 18.61
CA LEU A 73 8.50 -3.36 19.26
C LEU A 73 7.92 -4.75 19.06
N THR A 74 8.04 -5.28 17.85
CA THR A 74 7.58 -6.60 17.44
C THR A 74 8.77 -7.51 17.10
N GLN A 75 8.51 -8.82 16.95
CA GLN A 75 9.54 -9.79 16.57
C GLN A 75 9.69 -9.89 15.04
N LYS A 76 8.60 -9.66 14.29
CA LYS A 76 8.64 -9.58 12.83
C LYS A 76 9.20 -8.21 12.43
N VAL A 77 10.40 -8.21 11.85
CA VAL A 77 11.05 -7.00 11.35
C VAL A 77 11.36 -7.16 9.88
N ASN A 78 10.96 -6.17 9.08
CA ASN A 78 11.26 -6.18 7.65
C ASN A 78 12.75 -5.97 7.39
N ILE A 79 13.20 -6.52 6.27
CA ILE A 79 14.55 -6.28 5.74
C ILE A 79 14.87 -4.78 5.68
N GLY A 80 16.09 -4.42 6.09
CA GLY A 80 16.56 -3.05 6.20
C GLY A 80 16.17 -2.32 7.50
N ASN A 81 15.24 -2.88 8.30
CA ASN A 81 14.83 -2.36 9.62
C ASN A 81 15.31 -3.22 10.79
N GLU A 82 16.33 -4.05 10.58
CA GLU A 82 16.82 -4.98 11.58
C GLU A 82 17.45 -4.25 12.78
N PRO A 83 17.09 -4.63 14.02
CA PRO A 83 17.65 -4.03 15.22
C PRO A 83 19.10 -4.45 15.43
N VAL A 84 20.00 -3.47 15.56
CA VAL A 84 21.44 -3.74 15.73
C VAL A 84 21.82 -4.05 17.18
N ASN A 85 22.88 -4.84 17.35
CA ASN A 85 23.58 -5.03 18.61
C ASN A 85 25.09 -5.01 18.36
N ASN A 86 25.59 -3.85 17.97
CA ASN A 86 26.96 -3.66 17.50
C ASN A 86 27.86 -3.25 18.68
N SER A 87 29.09 -3.75 18.68
CA SER A 87 30.11 -3.35 19.66
C SER A 87 31.38 -2.86 18.95
N ILE A 88 31.91 -1.71 19.34
CA ILE A 88 33.20 -1.22 18.85
C ILE A 88 34.22 -1.30 19.99
N VAL A 89 35.37 -1.88 19.70
CA VAL A 89 36.55 -1.81 20.55
C VAL A 89 37.63 -1.07 19.79
N GLY A 90 38.14 0.01 20.38
CA GLY A 90 39.16 0.84 19.78
C GLY A 90 40.32 1.14 20.73
N ALA A 91 41.46 1.46 20.14
CA ALA A 91 42.63 1.97 20.82
C ALA A 91 43.16 3.17 20.06
N ASP A 92 43.49 4.23 20.78
CA ASP A 92 44.05 5.45 20.22
C ASP A 92 45.33 5.84 20.96
N PHE A 93 46.22 6.55 20.27
CA PHE A 93 47.30 7.26 20.93
C PHE A 93 47.50 8.62 20.29
N SER A 94 47.95 9.56 21.11
CA SER A 94 48.32 10.90 20.67
C SER A 94 49.68 11.29 21.24
N PHE A 95 50.52 11.87 20.40
CA PHE A 95 51.83 12.39 20.72
C PHE A 95 51.93 13.85 20.26
N GLN A 96 52.28 14.76 21.16
CA GLN A 96 52.44 16.17 20.86
C GLN A 96 53.75 16.68 21.44
N SER A 97 54.60 17.28 20.61
CA SER A 97 55.85 17.89 21.07
C SER A 97 56.27 19.08 20.21
N GLU A 98 56.84 20.10 20.86
CA GLU A 98 57.59 21.14 20.18
C GLU A 98 58.88 20.56 19.57
N SER A 99 59.20 20.98 18.34
CA SER A 99 60.37 20.51 17.59
C SER A 99 61.30 21.68 17.27
N ARG A 100 62.36 21.83 18.07
CA ARG A 100 63.41 22.84 17.82
C ARG A 100 64.13 22.60 16.49
N PHE A 101 64.31 21.34 16.11
CA PHE A 101 64.89 20.97 14.82
C PHE A 101 64.09 21.54 13.65
N LEU A 102 62.76 21.41 13.67
CA LEU A 102 61.92 22.00 12.63
C LEU A 102 61.95 23.53 12.67
N THR A 103 62.01 24.16 13.85
CA THR A 103 62.15 25.62 13.96
C THR A 103 63.46 26.09 13.34
N GLU A 104 64.59 25.47 13.67
CA GLU A 104 65.91 25.80 13.12
C GLU A 104 66.00 25.55 11.61
N LEU A 105 65.39 24.47 11.11
CA LEU A 105 65.36 24.16 9.68
C LEU A 105 64.61 25.25 8.88
N VAL A 106 63.51 25.75 9.43
CA VAL A 106 62.71 26.79 8.78
C VAL A 106 63.40 28.16 8.92
N ASP A 107 64.02 28.46 10.06
CA ASP A 107 64.78 29.71 10.31
C ASP A 107 66.06 29.81 9.45
N ALA A 108 66.59 28.68 8.95
CA ALA A 108 67.70 28.65 8.02
C ALA A 108 67.33 29.08 6.57
N LEU A 109 66.05 29.32 6.27
CA LEU A 109 65.60 29.75 4.95
C LEU A 109 65.98 31.21 4.67
N PRO A 110 66.47 31.54 3.46
CA PRO A 110 66.91 32.90 3.13
C PRO A 110 65.75 33.90 3.22
N PHE A 111 66.01 35.07 3.81
CA PHE A 111 65.07 36.19 4.00
C PHE A 111 63.88 35.90 4.95
N TYR A 112 63.93 34.82 5.73
CA TYR A 112 62.95 34.45 6.74
C TYR A 112 63.60 34.38 8.13
N GLU A 113 62.92 34.89 9.15
CA GLU A 113 63.37 34.85 10.56
C GLU A 113 62.14 34.72 11.45
N THR A 114 62.09 33.72 12.33
CA THR A 114 60.93 33.46 13.20
C THR A 114 61.31 33.14 14.64
N SER A 115 60.46 33.54 15.57
CA SER A 115 60.54 33.19 17.00
C SER A 115 59.43 32.25 17.44
N ALA A 116 58.52 31.89 16.53
CA ALA A 116 57.44 30.97 16.81
C ALA A 116 57.97 29.53 16.84
N ALA A 117 57.56 28.75 17.85
CA ALA A 117 57.91 27.35 17.94
C ALA A 117 57.20 26.53 16.86
N SER A 118 57.90 25.53 16.32
CA SER A 118 57.34 24.48 15.48
C SER A 118 56.85 23.33 16.36
N SER A 119 55.72 22.70 16.00
CA SER A 119 55.17 21.54 16.72
C SER A 119 54.92 20.38 15.77
N ILE A 120 54.99 19.17 16.33
CA ILE A 120 54.58 17.94 15.66
C ILE A 120 53.53 17.29 16.54
N ASP A 121 52.38 17.04 15.94
CA ASP A 121 51.25 16.35 16.55
C ASP A 121 50.98 15.08 15.72
N VAL A 122 51.06 13.92 16.36
CA VAL A 122 50.78 12.62 15.77
C VAL A 122 49.63 12.00 16.54
N ALA A 123 48.59 11.58 15.82
CA ALA A 123 47.50 10.80 16.38
C ALA A 123 47.29 9.56 15.53
N ALA A 124 46.97 8.44 16.16
CA ALA A 124 46.48 7.29 15.43
C ALA A 124 45.41 6.57 16.26
N GLU A 125 44.44 6.03 15.56
CA GLU A 125 43.32 5.29 16.14
C GLU A 125 43.11 4.02 15.34
N ALA A 126 42.85 2.93 16.04
CA ALA A 126 42.45 1.66 15.47
C ALA A 126 41.15 1.22 16.14
N ALA A 127 40.17 0.79 15.36
CA ALA A 127 38.90 0.31 15.85
C ALA A 127 38.53 -1.01 15.17
N TYR A 128 37.94 -1.93 15.92
CA TYR A 128 37.34 -3.15 15.43
C TYR A 128 35.86 -3.16 15.76
N LEU A 129 35.02 -3.36 14.75
CA LEU A 129 33.58 -3.50 14.91
C LEU A 129 33.24 -4.99 15.03
N ILE A 130 32.58 -5.35 16.12
CA ILE A 130 31.98 -6.66 16.35
C ILE A 130 30.47 -6.48 16.13
N PRO A 131 29.96 -6.85 14.95
CA PRO A 131 28.55 -6.72 14.66
C PRO A 131 27.73 -7.77 15.40
N GLY A 132 26.48 -7.44 15.67
CA GLY A 132 25.52 -8.36 16.25
C GLY A 132 24.09 -7.89 15.98
N HIS A 133 23.13 -8.75 16.33
CA HIS A 133 21.71 -8.45 16.20
C HIS A 133 21.00 -8.64 17.55
N SER A 134 19.79 -8.10 17.66
CA SER A 134 18.98 -8.23 18.87
C SER A 134 18.35 -9.62 18.97
N ARG A 135 18.49 -10.32 20.11
CA ARG A 135 17.81 -11.63 20.33
C ARG A 135 16.28 -11.57 20.32
N ALA A 136 15.70 -10.38 20.24
CA ALA A 136 14.25 -10.19 20.11
C ALA A 136 13.71 -10.68 18.75
N ILE A 137 14.57 -10.79 17.72
CA ILE A 137 14.21 -11.26 16.38
C ILE A 137 14.65 -12.72 16.14
N GLY A 138 14.71 -13.53 17.21
CA GLY A 138 15.20 -14.91 17.18
C GLY A 138 16.69 -15.05 17.53
N GLN A 139 17.16 -16.30 17.68
CA GLN A 139 18.57 -16.61 17.93
C GLN A 139 19.43 -16.51 16.66
N ASP A 140 18.85 -16.89 15.53
CA ASP A 140 19.50 -16.88 14.21
C ASP A 140 19.43 -15.49 13.54
N GLY A 141 18.58 -14.60 14.06
CA GLY A 141 18.32 -13.28 13.52
C GLY A 141 17.49 -13.35 12.24
N ASN A 142 16.18 -13.08 12.35
CA ASN A 142 15.25 -13.11 11.22
C ASN A 142 14.98 -11.70 10.70
N ALA A 143 14.96 -11.56 9.37
CA ALA A 143 14.50 -10.37 8.67
C ALA A 143 13.50 -10.79 7.59
N TYR A 144 12.30 -10.24 7.60
CA TYR A 144 11.23 -10.65 6.71
C TYR A 144 11.38 -9.97 5.34
N ILE A 145 11.29 -10.78 4.28
CA ILE A 145 11.05 -10.30 2.92
C ILE A 145 9.55 -10.05 2.78
N ASP A 146 8.76 -11.05 3.20
CA ASP A 146 7.31 -11.00 3.27
C ASP A 146 6.84 -11.94 4.38
N ASP A 147 6.08 -11.42 5.33
CA ASP A 147 5.35 -12.21 6.33
C ASP A 147 3.96 -12.62 5.83
N PHE A 148 3.57 -12.20 4.62
CA PHE A 148 2.27 -12.42 4.00
C PHE A 148 1.07 -11.80 4.74
N GLU A 149 1.31 -11.02 5.79
CA GLU A 149 0.27 -10.29 6.53
C GLU A 149 -0.36 -9.18 5.69
N GLY A 150 0.42 -8.63 4.75
CA GLY A 150 -0.03 -7.67 3.74
C GLY A 150 -0.29 -8.29 2.37
N SER A 151 -0.30 -9.63 2.25
CA SER A 151 -0.40 -10.31 0.95
C SER A 151 -1.70 -9.97 0.21
N GLN A 152 -2.78 -9.74 0.96
CA GLN A 152 -4.04 -9.22 0.45
C GLN A 152 -4.51 -8.03 1.27
N SER A 153 -5.16 -7.09 0.59
CA SER A 153 -5.81 -5.95 1.21
C SER A 153 -7.21 -5.82 0.64
N ALA A 154 -8.18 -5.52 1.50
CA ALA A 154 -9.57 -5.36 1.12
C ALA A 154 -9.96 -3.89 0.99
N ILE A 155 -10.74 -3.57 -0.04
CA ILE A 155 -11.41 -2.28 -0.21
C ILE A 155 -12.92 -2.52 0.01
N ASP A 156 -13.43 -2.11 1.17
CA ASP A 156 -14.85 -2.26 1.51
C ASP A 156 -15.73 -1.34 0.66
N ILE A 157 -16.75 -1.91 0.03
CA ILE A 157 -17.71 -1.23 -0.84
C ILE A 157 -19.15 -1.33 -0.32
N ARG A 158 -19.39 -1.71 0.95
CA ARG A 158 -20.73 -1.82 1.55
C ARG A 158 -21.43 -0.49 1.84
N SER A 159 -20.71 0.62 1.88
CA SER A 159 -21.25 1.93 2.27
C SER A 159 -22.55 2.29 1.52
N VAL A 160 -23.69 2.17 2.19
CA VAL A 160 -25.05 2.28 1.60
C VAL A 160 -25.25 3.59 0.86
N ASN A 161 -24.77 4.71 1.42
CA ASN A 161 -24.87 6.06 0.84
C ASN A 161 -24.06 6.27 -0.46
N ARG A 162 -23.30 5.27 -0.91
CA ARG A 162 -22.58 5.30 -2.19
C ARG A 162 -23.28 4.46 -3.26
N TRP A 163 -24.34 3.74 -2.92
CA TRP A 163 -25.15 2.95 -3.84
C TRP A 163 -26.40 3.72 -4.24
N PHE A 164 -26.70 3.69 -5.53
CA PHE A 164 -27.81 4.38 -6.18
C PHE A 164 -28.63 3.37 -6.98
N LEU A 165 -29.82 3.78 -7.41
CA LEU A 165 -30.65 2.97 -8.30
C LEU A 165 -29.89 2.61 -9.58
N ALA A 166 -30.00 1.37 -10.03
CA ALA A 166 -29.34 0.93 -11.25
C ALA A 166 -30.13 1.28 -12.53
N SER A 167 -29.43 1.66 -13.59
CA SER A 167 -29.98 1.67 -14.94
C SER A 167 -30.25 0.25 -15.45
N THR A 168 -31.23 0.08 -16.34
CA THR A 168 -31.51 -1.22 -16.96
C THR A 168 -30.37 -1.62 -17.89
N PRO A 169 -29.77 -2.82 -17.73
CA PRO A 169 -28.61 -3.22 -18.54
C PRO A 169 -28.89 -3.18 -20.05
N LYS A 170 -28.13 -2.35 -20.78
CA LYS A 170 -28.23 -2.27 -22.25
C LYS A 170 -27.44 -3.40 -22.92
N LEU A 171 -27.69 -3.62 -24.21
CA LEU A 171 -26.96 -4.55 -25.09
C LEU A 171 -27.07 -6.04 -24.70
N GLN A 172 -28.10 -6.42 -23.94
CA GLN A 172 -28.34 -7.80 -23.54
C GLN A 172 -29.76 -8.28 -23.95
N PRO A 173 -30.09 -8.41 -25.24
CA PRO A 173 -31.47 -8.67 -25.68
C PRO A 173 -32.11 -9.95 -25.12
N ASN A 174 -31.31 -10.92 -24.67
CA ASN A 174 -31.81 -12.16 -24.04
C ASN A 174 -32.21 -11.96 -22.57
N LEU A 175 -31.55 -11.06 -21.85
CA LEU A 175 -31.80 -10.78 -20.43
C LEU A 175 -32.61 -9.50 -20.24
N PHE A 176 -32.41 -8.49 -21.09
CA PHE A 176 -33.03 -7.17 -21.04
C PHE A 176 -33.42 -6.74 -22.46
N PRO A 177 -34.47 -7.35 -23.03
CA PRO A 177 -35.03 -6.92 -24.32
C PRO A 177 -35.39 -5.41 -24.36
N GLU A 178 -35.83 -4.85 -23.24
CA GLU A 178 -36.16 -3.45 -23.02
C GLU A 178 -34.93 -2.52 -23.00
N GLY A 179 -33.73 -3.04 -22.70
CA GLY A 179 -32.56 -2.22 -22.42
C GLY A 179 -32.03 -1.42 -23.62
N ASN A 180 -32.51 -1.68 -24.84
CA ASN A 180 -32.11 -0.92 -26.03
C ASN A 180 -33.18 0.11 -26.47
N LEU A 181 -34.27 0.26 -25.72
CA LEU A 181 -35.31 1.25 -25.98
C LEU A 181 -34.90 2.59 -25.37
N GLU A 182 -34.73 3.60 -26.20
CA GLU A 182 -34.41 4.97 -25.80
C GLU A 182 -35.70 5.80 -25.73
N ASP A 183 -35.79 6.71 -24.76
CA ASP A 183 -36.89 7.67 -24.57
C ASP A 183 -38.28 6.99 -24.53
N SER A 184 -38.39 5.90 -23.74
CA SER A 184 -39.61 5.09 -23.63
C SER A 184 -39.79 4.52 -22.23
N LEU A 185 -41.00 4.65 -21.67
CA LEU A 185 -41.35 4.11 -20.34
C LEU A 185 -41.16 2.59 -20.24
N ILE A 186 -41.28 1.86 -21.36
CA ILE A 186 -41.09 0.39 -21.44
C ILE A 186 -39.74 -0.03 -20.86
N TYR A 187 -38.73 0.85 -20.92
CA TYR A 187 -37.38 0.61 -20.38
C TYR A 187 -37.36 0.16 -18.91
N ASN A 188 -38.34 0.56 -18.10
CA ASN A 188 -38.42 0.24 -16.66
C ASN A 188 -39.59 -0.68 -16.29
N TYR A 189 -40.35 -1.20 -17.25
CA TYR A 189 -41.54 -2.04 -16.99
C TYR A 189 -41.22 -3.30 -16.17
N ASN A 190 -40.06 -3.92 -16.40
CA ASN A 190 -39.61 -5.10 -15.64
C ASN A 190 -38.91 -4.79 -14.30
N ARG A 191 -38.81 -3.52 -13.89
CA ARG A 191 -38.14 -3.13 -12.65
C ARG A 191 -39.05 -3.39 -11.45
N ALA A 192 -38.65 -4.35 -10.61
CA ALA A 192 -39.32 -4.66 -9.35
C ALA A 192 -38.67 -3.93 -8.17
N ALA A 193 -39.38 -3.89 -7.04
CA ALA A 193 -38.93 -3.20 -5.84
C ALA A 193 -37.68 -3.84 -5.24
N LEU A 194 -36.65 -3.03 -5.05
CA LEU A 194 -35.41 -3.39 -4.34
C LEU A 194 -35.12 -2.31 -3.31
N SER A 195 -34.87 -2.73 -2.07
CA SER A 195 -34.39 -1.84 -1.01
C SER A 195 -32.98 -2.25 -0.57
N TRP A 196 -32.10 -1.28 -0.38
CA TRP A 196 -30.72 -1.47 0.07
C TRP A 196 -30.43 -0.60 1.29
N TYR A 197 -30.01 -1.23 2.39
CA TYR A 197 -29.86 -0.53 3.66
C TYR A 197 -28.91 -1.26 4.62
N THR A 198 -28.59 -0.60 5.72
CA THR A 198 -28.00 -1.22 6.90
C THR A 198 -28.97 -1.00 8.04
N VAL A 199 -29.36 -2.07 8.73
CA VAL A 199 -30.29 -1.98 9.86
C VAL A 199 -29.66 -1.15 10.99
N ASP A 200 -30.37 -0.12 11.44
CA ASP A 200 -29.86 0.78 12.47
C ASP A 200 -29.69 0.04 13.83
N PRO A 201 -28.50 0.09 14.46
CA PRO A 201 -28.25 -0.57 15.75
C PRO A 201 -29.19 -0.13 16.89
N GLN A 202 -29.86 1.02 16.76
CA GLN A 202 -30.86 1.50 17.71
C GLN A 202 -32.04 0.54 17.89
N PHE A 203 -32.39 -0.25 16.86
CA PHE A 203 -33.45 -1.26 16.96
C PHE A 203 -33.10 -2.33 18.02
N PHE A 204 -31.82 -2.67 18.17
CA PHE A 204 -31.36 -3.74 19.05
C PHE A 204 -30.97 -3.23 20.43
N ARG A 205 -30.23 -2.11 20.48
CA ARG A 205 -29.53 -1.65 21.69
C ARG A 205 -30.36 -0.78 22.64
N GLY A 206 -31.63 -0.54 22.31
CA GLY A 206 -32.58 0.15 23.18
C GLY A 206 -32.14 1.58 23.48
N SER A 207 -32.38 2.50 22.55
CA SER A 207 -32.34 3.93 22.91
C SER A 207 -33.50 4.24 23.86
N GLY A 208 -33.34 5.24 24.74
CA GLY A 208 -34.38 5.67 25.70
C GLY A 208 -35.63 6.32 25.07
N LEU A 209 -35.88 6.10 23.77
CA LEU A 209 -37.06 6.56 23.04
C LEU A 209 -37.97 5.34 22.84
N GLN A 210 -39.22 5.42 23.31
CA GLN A 210 -40.25 4.39 23.08
C GLN A 210 -40.57 4.21 21.58
N ASP A 211 -40.33 5.24 20.78
CA ASP A 211 -40.61 5.29 19.35
C ASP A 211 -39.53 4.54 18.56
N GLY A 212 -39.88 3.36 18.02
CA GLY A 212 -39.00 2.49 17.24
C GLY A 212 -38.66 1.14 17.88
N GLN A 213 -39.26 0.80 19.03
CA GLN A 213 -39.10 -0.54 19.61
C GLN A 213 -39.88 -1.59 18.81
N VAL A 214 -39.18 -2.63 18.36
CA VAL A 214 -39.77 -3.84 17.77
C VAL A 214 -39.77 -4.99 18.78
N SER A 215 -40.64 -5.99 18.58
CA SER A 215 -40.74 -7.16 19.46
C SER A 215 -39.45 -8.00 19.47
N ALA A 216 -39.25 -8.81 20.51
CA ALA A 216 -38.10 -9.72 20.59
C ALA A 216 -38.07 -10.75 19.45
N GLU A 217 -39.23 -11.15 18.96
CA GLU A 217 -39.39 -12.04 17.79
C GLU A 217 -38.83 -11.38 16.52
N ILE A 218 -39.20 -10.13 16.23
CA ILE A 218 -38.67 -9.39 15.08
C ILE A 218 -37.16 -9.18 15.19
N LYS A 219 -36.64 -8.96 16.41
CA LYS A 219 -35.18 -8.84 16.63
C LYS A 219 -34.42 -10.16 16.45
N SER A 220 -35.12 -11.28 16.45
CA SER A 220 -34.54 -12.62 16.32
C SER A 220 -34.58 -13.15 14.90
N ASP A 221 -35.33 -12.51 13.99
CA ASP A 221 -35.43 -12.85 12.57
C ASP A 221 -34.06 -12.73 11.89
N HIS A 222 -33.56 -13.82 11.30
CA HIS A 222 -32.27 -13.86 10.61
C HIS A 222 -32.16 -12.83 9.48
N ARG A 223 -33.27 -12.43 8.85
CA ARG A 223 -33.30 -11.41 7.80
C ARG A 223 -33.02 -10.00 8.30
N THR A 224 -33.17 -9.74 9.61
CA THR A 224 -33.05 -8.36 10.15
C THR A 224 -32.21 -8.22 11.40
N ARG A 225 -31.97 -9.29 12.18
CA ARG A 225 -31.25 -9.25 13.46
C ARG A 225 -29.86 -8.62 13.39
N GLU A 226 -29.35 -8.17 14.54
CA GLU A 226 -27.97 -7.71 14.69
C GLU A 226 -27.00 -8.88 14.43
N VAL A 227 -26.01 -8.65 13.57
CA VAL A 227 -24.91 -9.59 13.32
C VAL A 227 -23.68 -9.11 14.08
N LEU A 228 -23.10 -10.00 14.89
CA LEU A 228 -21.91 -9.68 15.69
C LEU A 228 -20.64 -10.12 14.97
N GLU A 229 -19.53 -9.42 15.21
CA GLU A 229 -18.23 -9.76 14.63
C GLU A 229 -17.80 -11.17 15.05
N GLY A 230 -18.01 -11.55 16.31
CA GLY A 230 -17.70 -12.89 16.81
C GLY A 230 -18.61 -14.01 16.28
N GLU A 231 -19.69 -13.67 15.57
CA GLU A 231 -20.50 -14.65 14.84
C GLU A 231 -19.82 -15.05 13.55
N VAL A 232 -19.37 -14.07 12.74
CA VAL A 232 -18.78 -14.32 11.42
C VAL A 232 -17.27 -14.58 11.52
N PHE A 233 -16.59 -13.90 12.44
CA PHE A 233 -15.14 -13.95 12.64
C PHE A 233 -14.81 -14.24 14.12
N PRO A 234 -15.05 -15.47 14.60
CA PRO A 234 -14.92 -15.81 16.03
C PRO A 234 -13.50 -15.66 16.58
N ASN A 235 -12.48 -15.76 15.72
CA ASN A 235 -11.06 -15.65 16.10
C ASN A 235 -10.54 -14.20 16.11
N ARG A 236 -11.40 -13.24 15.74
CA ARG A 236 -11.05 -11.81 15.69
C ARG A 236 -11.18 -11.15 17.05
N GLU A 237 -10.08 -10.54 17.51
CA GLU A 237 -10.07 -9.76 18.74
C GLU A 237 -10.40 -8.29 18.44
N LEU A 238 -11.44 -7.74 19.06
CA LEU A 238 -11.80 -6.32 18.92
C LEU A 238 -11.14 -5.45 19.99
N PRO A 239 -10.71 -4.21 19.66
CA PRO A 239 -10.24 -3.26 20.66
C PRO A 239 -11.36 -2.92 21.65
N THR A 240 -10.99 -2.66 22.90
CA THR A 240 -11.96 -2.24 23.91
C THR A 240 -12.59 -0.90 23.54
N GLY A 241 -13.93 -0.85 23.55
CA GLY A 241 -14.70 0.33 23.16
C GLY A 241 -15.14 0.33 21.69
N THR A 242 -14.65 -0.60 20.87
CA THR A 242 -15.18 -0.83 19.52
C THR A 242 -16.52 -1.58 19.61
N PRO A 243 -17.58 -1.10 18.94
CA PRO A 243 -18.84 -1.83 18.84
C PRO A 243 -18.64 -3.21 18.20
N PRO A 244 -19.20 -4.29 18.77
CA PRO A 244 -19.00 -5.64 18.24
C PRO A 244 -19.92 -6.00 17.07
N ASN A 245 -20.71 -5.07 16.53
CA ASN A 245 -21.64 -5.36 15.44
C ASN A 245 -21.02 -5.14 14.07
N ILE A 246 -21.39 -6.00 13.12
CA ILE A 246 -21.10 -5.83 11.70
C ILE A 246 -22.24 -5.00 11.08
N PRO A 247 -21.96 -3.83 10.47
CA PRO A 247 -22.94 -3.13 9.65
C PRO A 247 -23.11 -3.85 8.30
N THR A 248 -24.11 -4.72 8.19
CA THR A 248 -24.38 -5.46 6.96
C THR A 248 -24.92 -4.53 5.86
N LEU A 249 -24.60 -4.82 4.60
CA LEU A 249 -25.35 -4.28 3.47
C LEU A 249 -26.46 -5.30 3.18
N ASP A 250 -27.71 -4.92 3.40
CA ASP A 250 -28.86 -5.79 3.22
C ASP A 250 -29.60 -5.37 1.95
N LEU A 251 -29.84 -6.31 1.04
CA LEU A 251 -30.62 -6.14 -0.19
C LEU A 251 -31.92 -6.93 -0.07
N THR A 252 -33.06 -6.25 0.01
CA THR A 252 -34.37 -6.92 0.04
C THR A 252 -35.08 -6.72 -1.29
N PHE A 253 -35.18 -7.80 -2.07
CA PHE A 253 -35.81 -7.83 -3.38
C PHE A 253 -37.21 -8.41 -3.30
N ARG A 254 -38.18 -7.68 -3.87
CA ARG A 254 -39.61 -8.04 -3.88
C ARG A 254 -40.08 -8.07 -5.33
N PRO A 255 -40.03 -9.24 -5.99
CA PRO A 255 -40.24 -9.33 -7.44
C PRO A 255 -41.69 -9.08 -7.87
N GLU A 256 -42.64 -9.13 -6.94
CA GLU A 256 -44.07 -8.86 -7.17
C GLU A 256 -44.45 -7.38 -7.03
N GLU A 257 -43.59 -6.55 -6.42
CA GLU A 257 -43.89 -5.12 -6.19
C GLU A 257 -43.24 -4.25 -7.27
N ARG A 258 -43.92 -3.17 -7.69
CA ARG A 258 -43.36 -2.16 -8.61
C ARG A 258 -42.15 -1.46 -7.99
N GLY A 259 -41.05 -1.38 -8.72
CA GLY A 259 -39.91 -0.55 -8.35
C GLY A 259 -40.04 0.90 -8.83
N GLN A 260 -39.10 1.75 -8.42
CA GLN A 260 -39.05 3.17 -8.79
C GLN A 260 -39.06 3.39 -10.30
N TYR A 261 -39.89 4.32 -10.75
CA TYR A 261 -40.13 4.73 -12.13
C TYR A 261 -40.60 3.58 -13.04
N ASN A 262 -41.40 2.65 -12.51
CA ASN A 262 -42.01 1.56 -13.28
C ASN A 262 -43.47 1.89 -13.63
N TYR A 263 -43.75 2.17 -14.91
CA TYR A 263 -45.09 2.47 -15.43
C TYR A 263 -45.69 1.31 -16.23
N GLU A 264 -45.54 0.07 -15.76
CA GLU A 264 -46.05 -1.14 -16.44
C GLU A 264 -47.52 -1.01 -16.88
N ASP A 265 -47.80 -1.37 -18.13
CA ASP A 265 -49.17 -1.41 -18.65
C ASP A 265 -49.92 -2.65 -18.11
N PRO A 266 -51.23 -2.55 -17.80
CA PRO A 266 -51.97 -3.67 -17.21
C PRO A 266 -51.92 -4.99 -17.99
N GLU A 267 -52.03 -4.92 -19.32
CA GLU A 267 -52.02 -6.10 -20.21
C GLU A 267 -50.59 -6.58 -20.59
N GLY A 268 -49.55 -5.81 -20.23
CA GLY A 268 -48.16 -6.04 -20.65
C GLY A 268 -47.91 -5.70 -22.13
N THR A 269 -46.62 -5.68 -22.52
CA THR A 269 -46.18 -5.20 -23.86
C THR A 269 -45.56 -6.29 -24.74
N GLY A 270 -45.54 -7.54 -24.27
CA GLY A 270 -44.82 -8.66 -24.89
C GLY A 270 -43.32 -8.69 -24.58
N ILE A 271 -42.78 -7.58 -24.06
CA ILE A 271 -41.45 -7.48 -23.40
C ILE A 271 -41.60 -7.67 -21.88
N SER A 272 -42.74 -7.26 -21.35
CA SER A 272 -43.15 -7.36 -19.95
C SER A 272 -44.49 -8.10 -19.81
N ALA A 273 -44.75 -8.65 -18.62
CA ALA A 273 -45.88 -9.53 -18.36
C ALA A 273 -47.16 -8.83 -17.84
N GLY A 274 -47.16 -7.52 -17.60
CA GLY A 274 -48.31 -6.77 -17.09
C GLY A 274 -48.52 -6.84 -15.58
N LEU A 275 -49.72 -6.46 -15.14
CA LEU A 275 -50.13 -6.39 -13.73
C LEU A 275 -51.22 -7.41 -13.41
N THR A 276 -51.30 -7.84 -12.15
CA THR A 276 -52.45 -8.60 -11.63
C THR A 276 -53.60 -7.67 -11.25
N ALA A 277 -54.79 -8.23 -10.94
CA ALA A 277 -55.93 -7.44 -10.48
C ALA A 277 -55.67 -6.75 -9.12
N GLU A 278 -54.76 -7.33 -8.33
CA GLU A 278 -54.30 -6.81 -7.05
C GLU A 278 -53.24 -5.69 -7.19
N GLY A 279 -52.83 -5.34 -8.41
CA GLY A 279 -51.85 -4.29 -8.68
C GLY A 279 -50.38 -4.71 -8.53
N THR A 280 -50.11 -6.00 -8.32
CA THR A 280 -48.75 -6.55 -8.28
C THR A 280 -48.23 -6.89 -9.69
N LEU A 281 -46.91 -6.93 -9.88
CA LEU A 281 -46.27 -7.34 -11.13
C LEU A 281 -46.57 -8.81 -11.45
N ALA A 282 -47.09 -9.07 -12.64
CA ALA A 282 -47.23 -10.44 -13.14
C ALA A 282 -45.87 -11.03 -13.54
N ASP A 283 -45.75 -12.36 -13.49
CA ASP A 283 -44.53 -13.15 -13.76
C ASP A 283 -43.28 -12.64 -13.02
N PRO A 284 -43.20 -12.81 -11.68
CA PRO A 284 -42.14 -12.24 -10.85
C PRO A 284 -40.73 -12.67 -11.27
N GLY A 285 -40.57 -13.90 -11.79
CA GLY A 285 -39.30 -14.43 -12.27
C GLY A 285 -38.72 -13.68 -13.48
N SER A 286 -39.56 -13.00 -14.27
CA SER A 286 -39.10 -12.16 -15.37
C SER A 286 -38.56 -10.80 -14.92
N ARG A 287 -38.92 -10.36 -13.70
CA ARG A 287 -38.62 -9.04 -13.14
C ARG A 287 -37.21 -8.98 -12.57
N TRP A 288 -36.69 -7.76 -12.45
CA TRP A 288 -35.34 -7.52 -11.95
C TRP A 288 -35.29 -6.29 -11.05
N GLY A 289 -34.27 -6.21 -10.20
CA GLY A 289 -33.98 -5.01 -9.41
C GLY A 289 -32.48 -4.91 -9.15
N GLY A 290 -31.93 -3.70 -9.15
CA GLY A 290 -30.49 -3.53 -8.98
C GLY A 290 -30.08 -2.16 -8.44
N ILE A 291 -28.83 -2.13 -8.00
CA ILE A 291 -28.13 -0.94 -7.50
C ILE A 291 -26.79 -0.79 -8.21
N GLN A 292 -26.30 0.43 -8.32
CA GLN A 292 -25.00 0.73 -8.90
C GLN A 292 -24.25 1.79 -8.11
N ARG A 293 -22.92 1.79 -8.24
CA ARG A 293 -22.05 2.78 -7.62
C ARG A 293 -20.81 3.04 -8.45
N ALA A 294 -20.24 4.23 -8.28
CA ALA A 294 -18.90 4.54 -8.75
C ALA A 294 -17.82 3.90 -7.86
N LEU A 295 -16.71 3.51 -8.50
CA LEU A 295 -15.51 3.01 -7.85
C LEU A 295 -14.44 4.10 -7.82
N THR A 296 -13.76 4.23 -6.69
CA THR A 296 -12.66 5.20 -6.52
C THR A 296 -11.37 4.72 -7.18
N THR A 297 -11.15 3.41 -7.20
CA THR A 297 -9.98 2.77 -7.83
C THR A 297 -10.45 2.13 -9.13
N THR A 298 -10.07 2.73 -10.26
CA THR A 298 -10.60 2.34 -11.58
C THR A 298 -9.64 1.47 -12.40
N ASP A 299 -8.34 1.60 -12.18
CA ASP A 299 -7.33 0.77 -12.83
C ASP A 299 -7.04 -0.47 -11.97
N PHE A 300 -7.78 -1.55 -12.23
CA PHE A 300 -7.65 -2.81 -11.49
C PHE A 300 -6.34 -3.53 -11.82
N GLU A 301 -5.77 -3.31 -13.01
CA GLU A 301 -4.48 -3.91 -13.40
C GLU A 301 -3.32 -3.28 -12.61
N MET A 302 -3.30 -1.95 -12.50
CA MET A 302 -2.28 -1.25 -11.69
C MET A 302 -2.46 -1.55 -10.20
N ALA A 303 -3.71 -1.51 -9.70
CA ALA A 303 -4.03 -1.77 -8.30
C ALA A 303 -3.98 -3.26 -7.92
N ASN A 304 -3.76 -4.15 -8.89
CA ASN A 304 -3.81 -5.61 -8.77
C ASN A 304 -5.06 -6.12 -8.01
N ILE A 305 -6.23 -5.65 -8.42
CA ILE A 305 -7.50 -6.19 -7.92
C ILE A 305 -7.73 -7.54 -8.60
N GLU A 306 -7.83 -8.59 -7.80
CA GLU A 306 -7.93 -9.97 -8.28
C GLU A 306 -9.33 -10.54 -8.08
N TYR A 307 -9.97 -10.21 -6.96
CA TYR A 307 -11.28 -10.77 -6.62
C TYR A 307 -12.26 -9.70 -6.13
N LEU A 308 -13.54 -9.95 -6.39
CA LEU A 308 -14.64 -9.39 -5.62
C LEU A 308 -15.06 -10.46 -4.59
N GLN A 309 -14.90 -10.16 -3.31
CA GLN A 309 -15.20 -11.06 -2.21
C GLN A 309 -16.41 -10.56 -1.42
N PHE A 310 -17.28 -11.48 -1.01
CA PHE A 310 -18.33 -11.17 -0.05
C PHE A 310 -18.72 -12.35 0.83
N TRP A 311 -19.17 -12.03 2.03
CA TRP A 311 -19.74 -12.98 2.99
C TRP A 311 -21.25 -12.79 3.03
N LEU A 312 -21.99 -13.80 2.60
CA LEU A 312 -23.45 -13.79 2.47
C LEU A 312 -24.07 -14.71 3.53
N MET A 313 -25.00 -14.18 4.33
CA MET A 313 -25.82 -15.01 5.22
C MET A 313 -26.74 -15.89 4.37
N ASP A 314 -26.94 -17.14 4.76
CA ASP A 314 -27.84 -18.05 4.05
C ASP A 314 -29.25 -17.45 3.90
N PRO A 315 -29.69 -17.13 2.67
CA PRO A 315 -30.99 -16.52 2.43
C PRO A 315 -32.14 -17.52 2.52
N PHE A 316 -31.86 -18.82 2.69
CA PHE A 316 -32.84 -19.91 2.80
C PHE A 316 -32.96 -20.46 4.22
N ASN A 317 -32.72 -19.61 5.23
CA ASN A 317 -32.89 -19.95 6.64
C ASN A 317 -34.37 -20.11 7.04
N ASP A 318 -34.62 -20.58 8.27
CA ASP A 318 -35.96 -20.88 8.79
C ASP A 318 -36.94 -19.69 8.80
N ASP A 319 -36.44 -18.44 8.78
CA ASP A 319 -37.27 -17.22 8.74
C ASP A 319 -37.52 -16.74 7.29
N SER A 320 -36.99 -17.43 6.28
CA SER A 320 -37.14 -17.06 4.87
C SER A 320 -38.45 -17.55 4.26
N GLU A 321 -39.08 -16.70 3.47
CA GLU A 321 -40.26 -17.03 2.67
C GLU A 321 -39.88 -17.66 1.32
N ASN A 322 -38.62 -17.53 0.91
CA ASN A 322 -38.13 -18.01 -0.38
C ASN A 322 -37.63 -19.44 -0.29
N LEU A 323 -38.11 -20.32 -1.16
CA LEU A 323 -37.66 -21.72 -1.23
C LEU A 323 -37.06 -22.11 -2.59
N THR A 324 -37.22 -21.27 -3.62
CA THR A 324 -36.82 -21.60 -5.00
C THR A 324 -35.46 -21.05 -5.40
N GLY A 325 -35.10 -19.89 -4.84
CA GLY A 325 -33.93 -19.12 -5.21
C GLY A 325 -34.00 -18.41 -6.56
N GLY A 326 -32.89 -17.81 -6.97
CA GLY A 326 -32.77 -17.02 -8.19
C GLY A 326 -31.32 -16.72 -8.56
N ASP A 327 -31.11 -15.75 -9.46
CA ASP A 327 -29.79 -15.36 -9.93
C ASP A 327 -29.39 -13.97 -9.39
N PHE A 328 -28.13 -13.84 -8.99
CA PHE A 328 -27.49 -12.59 -8.59
C PHE A 328 -26.38 -12.25 -9.59
N TYR A 329 -26.40 -11.05 -10.12
CA TYR A 329 -25.50 -10.60 -11.17
C TYR A 329 -24.69 -9.41 -10.73
N ILE A 330 -23.46 -9.34 -11.23
CA ILE A 330 -22.53 -8.27 -10.97
C ILE A 330 -21.94 -7.82 -12.31
N ASN A 331 -22.00 -6.53 -12.59
CA ASN A 331 -21.36 -5.91 -13.74
C ASN A 331 -20.22 -5.02 -13.26
N LEU A 332 -19.01 -5.21 -13.83
CA LEU A 332 -17.82 -4.40 -13.57
C LEU A 332 -17.36 -3.72 -14.86
N GLY A 333 -17.38 -2.40 -14.92
CA GLY A 333 -16.89 -1.66 -16.08
C GLY A 333 -17.40 -0.23 -16.13
N ASN A 334 -17.77 0.24 -17.32
CA ASN A 334 -18.59 1.43 -17.48
C ASN A 334 -20.04 0.99 -17.55
N VAL A 335 -20.85 1.52 -16.63
CA VAL A 335 -22.28 1.26 -16.55
C VAL A 335 -23.01 2.58 -16.82
N SER A 336 -24.14 2.52 -17.51
CA SER A 336 -24.96 3.71 -17.76
C SER A 336 -25.43 4.32 -16.44
N GLU A 337 -25.21 5.62 -16.29
CA GLU A 337 -25.73 6.48 -15.23
C GLU A 337 -27.17 6.93 -15.49
N ASP A 338 -27.59 6.88 -16.76
CA ASP A 338 -28.95 7.22 -17.21
C ASP A 338 -29.96 6.17 -16.76
N VAL A 339 -30.72 6.49 -15.70
CA VAL A 339 -31.72 5.63 -15.05
C VAL A 339 -33.08 5.80 -15.72
N LEU A 340 -33.40 7.05 -16.10
CA LEU A 340 -34.59 7.45 -16.84
C LEU A 340 -34.26 7.59 -18.33
N ASN A 341 -33.89 6.48 -18.97
CA ASN A 341 -33.23 6.41 -20.28
C ASN A 341 -33.71 7.37 -21.40
N ASP A 342 -33.35 8.65 -21.32
CA ASP A 342 -33.73 9.75 -22.21
C ASP A 342 -32.51 10.61 -22.62
N SER A 343 -31.32 10.21 -22.16
CA SER A 343 -30.05 10.90 -22.39
C SER A 343 -29.99 12.34 -21.88
N GLN A 344 -30.88 12.73 -20.96
CA GLN A 344 -30.86 14.00 -20.27
C GLN A 344 -30.35 13.78 -18.85
N LEU A 345 -29.54 14.72 -18.35
CA LEU A 345 -29.06 14.63 -16.97
C LEU A 345 -30.16 15.15 -16.04
N SER A 346 -30.75 14.27 -15.25
CA SER A 346 -31.71 14.64 -14.21
C SER A 346 -30.98 14.94 -12.90
N TYR A 347 -31.25 16.11 -12.31
CA TYR A 347 -30.65 16.55 -11.04
C TYR A 347 -31.53 17.57 -10.32
N GLU A 348 -31.84 17.30 -9.06
CA GLU A 348 -32.83 18.04 -8.28
C GLU A 348 -32.41 19.49 -7.97
N ASN A 349 -31.12 19.76 -7.77
CA ASN A 349 -30.63 21.13 -7.53
C ASN A 349 -30.69 22.05 -8.77
N GLY A 350 -31.02 21.50 -9.95
CA GLY A 350 -31.33 22.26 -11.15
C GLY A 350 -32.79 22.69 -11.26
N LEU A 351 -33.67 22.11 -10.44
CA LEU A 351 -35.11 22.42 -10.46
C LEU A 351 -35.41 23.77 -9.78
N PRO A 352 -36.54 24.41 -10.12
CA PRO A 352 -36.97 25.67 -9.50
C PRO A 352 -36.99 25.61 -7.97
N SER A 353 -36.46 26.65 -7.32
CA SER A 353 -36.47 26.79 -5.86
C SER A 353 -37.33 27.98 -5.43
N ALA A 354 -37.65 28.08 -4.14
CA ALA A 354 -38.38 29.23 -3.59
C ALA A 354 -37.68 30.59 -3.86
N ASN A 355 -36.35 30.60 -4.01
CA ASN A 355 -35.58 31.80 -4.35
C ASN A 355 -35.42 32.02 -5.85
N ASN A 356 -35.48 30.94 -6.63
CA ASN A 356 -35.31 30.98 -8.06
C ASN A 356 -36.42 30.18 -8.76
N PRO A 357 -37.68 30.68 -8.71
CA PRO A 357 -38.84 30.00 -9.26
C PRO A 357 -38.88 30.02 -10.79
N ASP A 358 -38.09 30.89 -11.42
CA ASP A 358 -38.05 31.10 -12.88
C ASP A 358 -36.94 30.28 -13.57
N LEU A 359 -36.36 29.27 -12.88
CA LEU A 359 -35.39 28.36 -13.51
C LEU A 359 -36.06 27.61 -14.68
N PRO A 360 -35.44 27.62 -15.89
CA PRO A 360 -35.99 26.92 -17.02
C PRO A 360 -35.89 25.40 -16.84
N THR A 361 -36.98 24.71 -17.11
CA THR A 361 -37.06 23.25 -17.17
C THR A 361 -37.58 22.81 -18.53
N LEU A 362 -37.24 21.59 -18.93
CA LEU A 362 -37.72 20.94 -20.14
C LEU A 362 -38.54 19.70 -19.76
N GLN A 363 -39.45 19.30 -20.64
CA GLN A 363 -40.34 18.15 -20.41
C GLN A 363 -39.96 17.02 -21.38
N GLY A 364 -39.69 15.83 -20.84
CA GLY A 364 -39.40 14.59 -21.55
C GLY A 364 -40.54 13.58 -21.46
N VAL A 365 -40.26 12.31 -21.77
CA VAL A 365 -41.22 11.20 -21.61
C VAL A 365 -41.38 10.78 -20.16
N TRP A 366 -40.31 10.87 -19.35
CA TRP A 366 -40.31 10.48 -17.95
C TRP A 366 -40.82 11.56 -16.99
N GLY A 367 -40.77 12.83 -17.39
CA GLY A 367 -41.13 13.94 -16.52
C GLY A 367 -40.50 15.26 -16.95
N VAL A 368 -40.03 16.03 -15.97
CA VAL A 368 -39.45 17.36 -16.12
C VAL A 368 -38.00 17.35 -15.63
N TYR A 369 -37.06 17.82 -16.45
CA TYR A 369 -35.65 17.90 -16.09
C TYR A 369 -35.11 19.33 -16.25
N PRO A 370 -34.02 19.71 -15.55
CA PRO A 370 -33.44 21.05 -15.67
C PRO A 370 -32.91 21.35 -17.07
N ASP A 371 -33.05 22.60 -17.54
CA ASP A 371 -32.47 23.00 -18.83
C ASP A 371 -30.93 22.91 -18.78
N PRO A 372 -30.27 22.16 -19.69
CA PRO A 372 -28.81 22.02 -19.73
C PRO A 372 -28.05 23.34 -19.88
N THR A 373 -28.71 24.42 -20.34
CA THR A 373 -28.10 25.75 -20.47
C THR A 373 -27.89 26.46 -19.13
N THR A 374 -28.59 26.03 -18.07
CA THR A 374 -28.53 26.61 -16.72
C THR A 374 -27.86 25.68 -15.70
N PHE A 375 -26.78 25.01 -16.11
CA PHE A 375 -26.08 24.05 -15.28
C PHE A 375 -25.49 24.65 -13.99
N ASN A 376 -25.75 23.99 -12.85
CA ASN A 376 -25.20 24.35 -11.55
C ASN A 376 -23.96 23.51 -11.23
N VAL A 377 -22.82 24.16 -11.01
CA VAL A 377 -21.53 23.48 -10.76
C VAL A 377 -21.47 22.78 -9.40
N VAL A 378 -22.31 23.18 -8.44
CA VAL A 378 -22.30 22.64 -7.08
C VAL A 378 -23.54 21.78 -6.86
N ASN A 379 -23.33 20.49 -6.57
CA ASN A 379 -24.40 19.56 -6.19
C ASN A 379 -24.82 19.80 -4.72
N ALA A 380 -25.67 20.81 -4.51
CA ALA A 380 -26.25 21.14 -3.22
C ALA A 380 -27.59 21.87 -3.39
N PHE A 381 -28.54 21.63 -2.48
CA PHE A 381 -29.79 22.37 -2.43
C PHE A 381 -29.60 23.84 -2.00
N ASP A 382 -30.57 24.67 -2.34
CA ASP A 382 -30.65 26.05 -1.87
C ASP A 382 -31.08 26.10 -0.39
N ASN A 383 -30.13 26.35 0.51
CA ASN A 383 -30.34 26.22 1.95
C ASN A 383 -30.95 27.45 2.66
N THR A 384 -31.34 28.51 1.95
CA THR A 384 -31.74 29.76 2.63
C THR A 384 -33.06 29.65 3.39
N SER A 385 -34.00 28.83 2.90
CA SER A 385 -35.32 28.60 3.52
C SER A 385 -35.33 27.35 4.41
N GLY A 386 -34.42 26.41 4.15
CA GLY A 386 -34.42 25.06 4.74
C GLY A 386 -35.59 24.17 4.28
N ASN A 387 -36.37 24.63 3.29
CA ASN A 387 -37.46 23.88 2.67
C ASN A 387 -37.08 23.53 1.22
N TYR A 388 -37.03 22.24 0.92
CA TYR A 388 -36.64 21.67 -0.36
C TYR A 388 -37.83 21.07 -1.14
N GLU A 389 -39.07 21.24 -0.69
CA GLU A 389 -40.30 20.64 -1.28
C GLU A 389 -40.48 20.85 -2.80
N LEU A 390 -39.86 21.88 -3.40
CA LEU A 390 -39.92 22.13 -4.85
C LEU A 390 -38.78 21.49 -5.66
N GLN A 391 -37.73 21.04 -4.98
CA GLN A 391 -36.52 20.47 -5.59
C GLN A 391 -36.37 18.98 -5.26
N ASP A 392 -36.73 18.55 -4.05
CA ASP A 392 -36.67 17.17 -3.52
C ASP A 392 -37.89 16.37 -4.00
N VAL A 393 -37.97 16.15 -5.31
CA VAL A 393 -39.13 15.61 -6.05
C VAL A 393 -38.71 14.49 -7.02
N GLY A 394 -37.61 13.79 -6.75
CA GLY A 394 -37.23 12.63 -7.56
C GLY A 394 -36.43 12.97 -8.83
N LEU A 395 -36.09 11.92 -9.60
CA LEU A 395 -35.41 12.05 -10.89
C LEU A 395 -36.36 12.51 -12.00
N ASP A 396 -37.64 12.21 -11.89
CA ASP A 396 -38.68 12.64 -12.83
C ASP A 396 -38.99 14.14 -12.67
N GLY A 397 -38.59 14.75 -11.54
CA GLY A 397 -38.59 16.19 -11.33
C GLY A 397 -39.99 16.78 -11.10
N MET A 398 -40.94 15.97 -10.66
CA MET A 398 -42.32 16.36 -10.43
C MET A 398 -42.79 15.79 -9.08
N PRO A 399 -43.53 16.55 -8.26
CA PRO A 399 -44.17 15.98 -7.07
C PRO A 399 -45.36 15.09 -7.49
N ASP A 400 -45.72 14.10 -6.65
CA ASP A 400 -46.88 13.19 -6.83
C ASP A 400 -48.13 13.84 -7.49
N SER A 401 -48.51 15.03 -7.03
CA SER A 401 -49.70 15.74 -7.53
C SER A 401 -49.61 16.16 -9.00
N ALA A 402 -48.40 16.41 -9.50
CA ALA A 402 -48.12 16.71 -10.90
C ALA A 402 -48.02 15.43 -11.72
N GLU A 403 -47.46 14.36 -11.15
CA GLU A 403 -47.40 13.03 -11.77
C GLU A 403 -48.79 12.49 -12.11
N GLN A 404 -49.76 12.62 -11.20
CA GLN A 404 -51.16 12.20 -11.44
C GLN A 404 -51.76 12.86 -12.70
N GLY A 405 -51.37 14.10 -12.99
CA GLY A 405 -51.77 14.80 -14.20
C GLY A 405 -51.00 14.33 -15.43
N PHE A 406 -49.69 14.17 -15.29
CA PHE A 406 -48.77 13.79 -16.36
C PHE A 406 -49.05 12.37 -16.87
N PHE A 407 -49.20 11.40 -15.97
CA PHE A 407 -49.50 9.99 -16.26
C PHE A 407 -51.00 9.66 -16.25
N SER A 408 -51.87 10.65 -16.45
CA SER A 408 -53.32 10.48 -16.36
C SER A 408 -53.90 9.46 -17.36
N GLU A 409 -53.29 9.32 -18.54
CA GLU A 409 -53.69 8.30 -19.53
C GLU A 409 -53.36 6.89 -19.01
N TRP A 410 -52.13 6.66 -18.53
CA TRP A 410 -51.73 5.39 -17.93
C TRP A 410 -52.56 5.04 -16.68
N LEU A 411 -52.82 6.02 -15.81
CA LEU A 411 -53.67 5.83 -14.63
C LEU A 411 -55.12 5.45 -15.00
N ALA A 412 -55.64 5.94 -16.12
CA ALA A 412 -56.98 5.56 -16.59
C ALA A 412 -57.03 4.08 -17.00
N ASP A 413 -56.00 3.59 -17.68
CA ASP A 413 -55.89 2.19 -18.07
C ASP A 413 -55.74 1.26 -16.85
N ILE A 414 -54.99 1.70 -15.84
CA ILE A 414 -54.84 0.98 -14.57
C ILE A 414 -56.17 0.89 -13.82
N ALA A 415 -56.94 1.99 -13.76
CA ALA A 415 -58.20 2.06 -13.01
C ALA A 415 -59.24 1.04 -13.48
N ASP A 416 -59.23 0.69 -14.77
CA ASP A 416 -60.14 -0.29 -15.36
C ASP A 416 -59.72 -1.75 -15.09
N TRP A 417 -58.46 -1.98 -14.68
CA TRP A 417 -57.88 -3.31 -14.47
C TRP A 417 -57.78 -3.73 -13.00
N VAL A 418 -57.30 -2.84 -12.13
CA VAL A 418 -56.98 -3.18 -10.74
C VAL A 418 -58.15 -2.95 -9.79
N THR A 419 -58.09 -3.54 -8.59
CA THR A 419 -59.05 -3.25 -7.53
C THR A 419 -59.00 -1.78 -7.07
N PRO A 420 -60.11 -1.22 -6.53
CA PRO A 420 -60.12 0.17 -6.07
C PRO A 420 -59.06 0.51 -5.02
N ASP A 421 -58.70 -0.45 -4.16
CA ASP A 421 -57.67 -0.28 -3.14
C ASP A 421 -56.28 -0.22 -3.78
N ALA A 422 -55.96 -1.17 -4.67
CA ALA A 422 -54.70 -1.17 -5.44
C ALA A 422 -54.56 0.08 -6.33
N TYR A 423 -55.66 0.57 -6.90
CA TYR A 423 -55.66 1.82 -7.65
C TYR A 423 -55.33 3.03 -6.75
N ALA A 424 -55.90 3.07 -5.54
CA ALA A 424 -55.63 4.14 -4.59
C ALA A 424 -54.14 4.19 -4.20
N ASP A 425 -53.51 3.04 -4.00
CA ASP A 425 -52.07 2.94 -3.71
C ASP A 425 -51.23 3.45 -4.90
N ILE A 426 -51.53 3.01 -6.13
CA ILE A 426 -50.81 3.45 -7.34
C ILE A 426 -50.97 4.95 -7.60
N VAL A 427 -52.17 5.50 -7.39
CA VAL A 427 -52.43 6.94 -7.59
C VAL A 427 -51.75 7.80 -6.53
N SER A 428 -51.50 7.24 -5.34
CA SER A 428 -50.83 7.96 -4.26
C SER A 428 -49.34 8.16 -4.50
N ASP A 429 -48.72 7.31 -5.32
CA ASP A 429 -47.30 7.32 -5.67
C ASP A 429 -47.12 6.77 -7.11
N PRO A 430 -47.49 7.55 -8.15
CA PRO A 430 -47.43 7.09 -9.54
C PRO A 430 -46.03 6.67 -9.98
N SER A 431 -44.98 7.42 -9.64
CA SER A 431 -43.57 7.09 -9.93
C SER A 431 -42.99 6.00 -9.02
N ALA A 432 -43.63 5.64 -7.91
CA ALA A 432 -43.13 4.66 -6.94
C ALA A 432 -41.78 5.05 -6.31
N ASP A 433 -41.50 6.35 -6.17
CA ASP A 433 -40.21 6.89 -5.72
C ASP A 433 -40.30 7.68 -4.40
N ASN A 434 -41.46 7.68 -3.74
CA ASN A 434 -41.64 8.31 -2.43
C ASN A 434 -40.72 7.73 -1.34
N PHE A 435 -40.08 8.62 -0.57
CA PHE A 435 -39.25 8.27 0.57
C PHE A 435 -40.03 8.14 1.88
N ARG A 436 -39.74 7.08 2.64
CA ARG A 436 -40.21 6.93 4.02
C ARG A 436 -39.08 6.58 4.98
N TYR A 437 -38.85 7.45 5.96
CA TYR A 437 -37.87 7.19 7.02
C TYR A 437 -38.30 6.01 7.90
N PHE A 438 -37.38 5.09 8.21
CA PHE A 438 -37.67 3.84 8.94
C PHE A 438 -38.24 4.03 10.36
N ARG A 439 -38.10 5.23 10.95
CA ARG A 439 -38.70 5.63 12.24
C ARG A 439 -39.89 6.57 12.09
N ASN A 440 -40.57 6.57 10.95
CA ASN A 440 -41.79 7.35 10.78
C ASN A 440 -42.84 6.93 11.85
N PRO A 441 -43.54 7.89 12.50
CA PRO A 441 -44.63 7.60 13.44
C PRO A 441 -45.67 6.62 12.90
N GLU A 442 -45.96 6.67 11.61
CA GLU A 442 -46.91 5.77 10.94
C GLU A 442 -46.46 4.31 11.03
N ALA A 443 -45.19 4.03 10.76
CA ALA A 443 -44.64 2.68 10.86
C ALA A 443 -44.74 2.11 12.29
N GLN A 444 -44.69 2.99 13.31
CA GLN A 444 -44.95 2.59 14.70
C GLN A 444 -46.44 2.32 14.96
N SER A 445 -47.33 3.16 14.43
CA SER A 445 -48.78 2.98 14.57
C SER A 445 -49.29 1.70 13.89
N ASN A 446 -48.65 1.31 12.81
CA ASN A 446 -48.99 0.12 12.02
C ASN A 446 -48.27 -1.16 12.51
N GLU A 447 -47.46 -1.07 13.57
CA GLU A 447 -46.66 -2.19 14.10
C GLU A 447 -45.77 -2.86 13.03
N GLU A 448 -45.22 -2.08 12.10
CA GLU A 448 -44.43 -2.59 10.97
C GLU A 448 -43.13 -3.27 11.43
N THR A 449 -42.81 -4.37 10.74
CA THR A 449 -41.52 -5.09 10.86
C THR A 449 -40.34 -4.23 10.39
N ILE A 450 -39.11 -4.65 10.70
CA ILE A 450 -37.91 -3.93 10.24
C ILE A 450 -37.85 -3.92 8.70
N LEU A 451 -38.16 -5.03 8.02
CA LEU A 451 -38.17 -5.09 6.55
C LEU A 451 -39.15 -4.08 5.94
N GLN A 452 -40.38 -4.01 6.47
CA GLN A 452 -41.42 -3.08 6.00
C GLN A 452 -41.02 -1.61 6.20
N ARG A 453 -40.31 -1.31 7.29
CA ARG A 453 -39.82 0.05 7.57
C ARG A 453 -38.77 0.53 6.57
N TYR A 454 -37.97 -0.38 6.03
CA TYR A 454 -36.96 -0.06 5.03
C TYR A 454 -37.46 -0.18 3.58
N ALA A 455 -38.69 -0.67 3.36
CA ALA A 455 -39.27 -0.89 2.04
C ALA A 455 -39.21 0.32 1.09
N GLN A 456 -39.39 1.54 1.62
CA GLN A 456 -39.41 2.81 0.90
C GLN A 456 -38.25 3.74 1.31
N PHE A 457 -37.23 3.21 1.99
CA PHE A 457 -36.13 4.02 2.50
C PHE A 457 -35.21 4.55 1.38
N ASN A 458 -35.27 3.95 0.19
CA ASN A 458 -34.44 4.33 -0.95
C ASN A 458 -35.16 5.26 -1.95
N GLY A 459 -36.38 5.69 -1.65
CA GLY A 459 -37.12 6.68 -2.45
C GLY A 459 -36.36 8.00 -2.59
N TYR A 460 -36.61 8.72 -3.68
CA TYR A 460 -35.95 9.99 -3.98
C TYR A 460 -36.81 11.17 -3.56
N GLU A 461 -38.10 11.22 -3.92
CA GLU A 461 -38.99 12.28 -3.45
C GLU A 461 -39.04 12.35 -1.91
N ASN A 462 -38.82 13.55 -1.36
CA ASN A 462 -38.83 13.87 0.08
C ASN A 462 -37.74 13.22 0.95
N ASN A 463 -36.64 12.72 0.36
CA ASN A 463 -35.57 12.07 1.13
C ASN A 463 -34.63 13.04 1.86
N SER A 464 -34.72 14.32 1.51
CA SER A 464 -33.91 15.42 2.04
C SER A 464 -34.68 16.34 2.99
N ASN A 465 -35.89 15.92 3.40
CA ASN A 465 -36.72 16.64 4.34
C ASN A 465 -36.06 16.78 5.73
N THR A 466 -35.78 18.02 6.15
CA THR A 466 -35.13 18.34 7.45
C THR A 466 -36.09 18.43 8.63
N GLY A 467 -37.38 18.11 8.42
CA GLY A 467 -38.40 18.07 9.44
C GLY A 467 -38.04 17.15 10.61
N SER A 468 -38.48 17.51 11.82
CA SER A 468 -38.25 16.73 13.04
C SER A 468 -39.54 16.52 13.84
N PRO A 469 -40.53 15.78 13.29
CA PRO A 469 -41.87 15.66 13.88
C PRO A 469 -41.88 15.17 15.33
N ASN A 470 -40.92 14.31 15.72
CA ASN A 470 -40.76 13.77 17.07
C ASN A 470 -39.39 14.10 17.70
N GLY A 471 -38.78 15.23 17.33
CA GLY A 471 -37.50 15.69 17.89
C GLY A 471 -36.25 14.99 17.37
N TYR A 472 -36.37 14.17 16.33
CA TYR A 472 -35.27 13.65 15.51
C TYR A 472 -35.54 13.97 14.03
N PRO A 473 -34.49 14.25 13.23
CA PRO A 473 -34.65 14.50 11.80
C PRO A 473 -35.09 13.22 11.08
N ILE A 474 -36.05 13.35 10.16
CA ILE A 474 -36.52 12.26 9.29
C ILE A 474 -35.88 12.36 7.89
N THR A 475 -34.56 12.57 7.87
CA THR A 475 -33.79 12.84 6.65
C THR A 475 -32.86 11.67 6.34
N SER A 476 -32.75 11.26 5.08
CA SER A 476 -31.75 10.27 4.62
C SER A 476 -30.46 10.95 4.16
N THR A 477 -30.58 11.97 3.31
CA THR A 477 -29.47 12.71 2.72
C THR A 477 -29.74 14.21 2.74
N THR A 478 -28.70 15.03 2.60
CA THR A 478 -28.85 16.48 2.36
C THR A 478 -28.28 16.86 0.99
N ILE A 479 -27.91 15.86 0.20
CA ILE A 479 -27.34 15.99 -1.14
C ILE A 479 -28.46 15.69 -2.12
N PRO A 480 -28.71 16.57 -3.10
CA PRO A 480 -29.71 16.37 -4.15
C PRO A 480 -29.47 15.07 -4.93
N ASN A 481 -30.56 14.42 -5.32
CA ASN A 481 -30.50 13.29 -6.22
C ASN A 481 -30.09 13.75 -7.62
N THR A 482 -29.25 12.95 -8.26
CA THR A 482 -28.72 13.19 -9.61
C THR A 482 -28.40 11.86 -10.25
N GLU A 483 -28.51 11.78 -11.57
CA GLU A 483 -28.03 10.64 -12.35
C GLU A 483 -26.50 10.66 -12.50
N ASP A 484 -25.82 11.78 -12.21
CA ASP A 484 -24.35 11.85 -12.14
C ASP A 484 -23.82 11.22 -10.84
N ILE A 485 -23.64 9.90 -10.87
CA ILE A 485 -23.22 9.07 -9.72
C ILE A 485 -21.75 9.31 -9.38
N ASN A 486 -20.90 9.47 -10.39
CA ASN A 486 -19.45 9.64 -10.21
C ASN A 486 -19.03 11.10 -9.90
N GLN A 487 -19.97 12.05 -10.03
CA GLN A 487 -19.80 13.49 -9.78
C GLN A 487 -18.81 14.17 -10.74
N ASP A 488 -18.75 13.71 -12.00
CA ASP A 488 -17.89 14.27 -13.06
C ASP A 488 -18.57 15.36 -13.91
N ILE A 489 -19.81 15.75 -13.53
CA ILE A 489 -20.64 16.79 -14.17
C ILE A 489 -21.23 16.33 -15.52
N THR A 490 -21.00 15.08 -15.92
CA THR A 490 -21.52 14.54 -17.18
C THR A 490 -22.37 13.30 -16.95
N LEU A 491 -23.33 13.05 -17.83
CA LEU A 491 -24.09 11.81 -17.83
C LEU A 491 -23.36 10.76 -18.67
N SER A 492 -22.93 9.65 -18.05
CA SER A 492 -22.39 8.53 -18.80
C SER A 492 -23.51 7.60 -19.29
N THR A 493 -23.78 7.56 -20.59
CA THR A 493 -24.74 6.61 -21.20
C THR A 493 -24.07 5.34 -21.76
N ILE A 494 -22.76 5.20 -21.54
CA ILE A 494 -21.95 4.14 -22.14
C ILE A 494 -22.05 2.86 -21.29
N GLU A 495 -22.44 1.77 -21.94
CA GLU A 495 -22.46 0.43 -21.35
C GLU A 495 -21.33 -0.41 -21.92
N SER A 496 -20.28 -0.66 -21.13
CA SER A 496 -19.16 -1.52 -21.48
C SER A 496 -18.57 -2.18 -20.22
N TYR A 497 -18.91 -3.44 -19.97
CA TYR A 497 -18.60 -4.10 -18.71
C TYR A 497 -18.41 -5.61 -18.88
N PHE A 498 -17.77 -6.20 -17.88
CA PHE A 498 -17.72 -7.64 -17.64
C PHE A 498 -18.85 -8.04 -16.70
N GLN A 499 -19.54 -9.14 -16.99
CA GLN A 499 -20.66 -9.64 -16.21
C GLN A 499 -20.32 -10.98 -15.57
N TYR A 500 -20.69 -11.12 -14.31
CA TYR A 500 -20.55 -12.32 -13.49
C TYR A 500 -21.93 -12.73 -12.98
N LYS A 501 -22.21 -14.03 -13.03
CA LYS A 501 -23.46 -14.63 -12.60
C LYS A 501 -23.20 -15.56 -11.41
N VAL A 502 -23.84 -15.28 -10.29
CA VAL A 502 -23.88 -16.13 -9.10
C VAL A 502 -25.26 -16.77 -9.01
N SER A 503 -25.33 -18.10 -8.99
CA SER A 503 -26.58 -18.82 -8.78
C SER A 503 -26.87 -18.90 -7.27
N LEU A 504 -27.99 -18.35 -6.82
CA LEU A 504 -28.43 -18.45 -5.43
C LEU A 504 -29.67 -19.36 -5.35
N ARG A 505 -29.53 -20.60 -5.82
CA ARG A 505 -30.55 -21.64 -5.66
C ARG A 505 -30.09 -22.61 -4.59
N PRO A 506 -30.99 -23.17 -3.74
CA PRO A 506 -30.59 -24.06 -2.66
C PRO A 506 -29.68 -25.23 -3.09
N GLN A 507 -29.90 -25.81 -4.28
CA GLN A 507 -29.06 -26.88 -4.82
C GLN A 507 -27.67 -26.46 -5.32
N ASP A 508 -27.44 -25.16 -5.50
CA ASP A 508 -26.17 -24.59 -5.96
C ASP A 508 -25.37 -23.98 -4.79
N LEU A 509 -25.90 -24.11 -3.57
CA LEU A 509 -25.31 -23.66 -2.30
C LEU A 509 -24.94 -24.84 -1.40
N GLY A 510 -24.04 -24.62 -0.45
CA GLY A 510 -23.61 -25.61 0.53
C GLY A 510 -22.22 -26.19 0.28
N GLU A 511 -21.76 -27.01 1.23
CA GLU A 511 -20.39 -27.58 1.28
C GLU A 511 -20.02 -28.40 0.03
N TYR A 512 -20.99 -29.08 -0.58
CA TYR A 512 -20.77 -29.92 -1.77
C TYR A 512 -20.50 -29.12 -3.06
N ASN A 513 -20.69 -27.79 -3.04
CA ASN A 513 -20.41 -26.89 -4.16
C ASN A 513 -19.18 -26.00 -3.92
N ILE A 514 -18.39 -26.23 -2.86
CA ILE A 514 -17.11 -25.51 -2.67
C ILE A 514 -16.21 -25.71 -3.90
N GLY A 515 -15.63 -24.61 -4.39
CA GLY A 515 -14.86 -24.58 -5.64
C GLY A 515 -15.70 -24.42 -6.91
N ARG A 516 -17.03 -24.40 -6.80
CA ARG A 516 -17.99 -24.09 -7.89
C ARG A 516 -18.82 -22.88 -7.50
N ASN A 517 -19.45 -22.23 -8.49
CA ASN A 517 -20.33 -21.07 -8.25
C ASN A 517 -19.67 -19.95 -7.41
N TYR A 518 -18.33 -19.84 -7.49
CA TYR A 518 -17.48 -18.92 -6.74
C TYR A 518 -17.49 -19.08 -5.20
N ILE A 519 -18.00 -20.20 -4.66
CA ILE A 519 -17.99 -20.47 -3.22
C ILE A 519 -16.61 -21.01 -2.82
N THR A 520 -15.95 -20.35 -1.86
CA THR A 520 -14.65 -20.78 -1.34
C THR A 520 -14.73 -21.42 0.04
N ASP A 521 -15.66 -20.97 0.87
CA ASP A 521 -15.79 -21.44 2.24
C ASP A 521 -17.25 -21.35 2.70
N THR A 522 -17.61 -22.19 3.66
CA THR A 522 -18.94 -22.21 4.28
C THR A 522 -18.80 -22.42 5.77
N PHE A 523 -19.51 -21.63 6.57
CA PHE A 523 -19.39 -21.67 8.02
C PHE A 523 -20.76 -21.72 8.69
N GLU A 524 -20.98 -22.70 9.57
CA GLU A 524 -22.19 -22.80 10.39
C GLU A 524 -21.91 -22.37 11.83
N GLN A 525 -22.83 -21.59 12.40
CA GLN A 525 -22.74 -21.12 13.77
C GLN A 525 -24.08 -21.19 14.48
N VAL A 526 -24.05 -21.53 15.76
CA VAL A 526 -25.22 -21.45 16.65
C VAL A 526 -25.19 -20.11 17.38
N VAL A 527 -26.27 -19.33 17.23
CA VAL A 527 -26.42 -17.99 17.81
C VAL A 527 -27.61 -18.00 18.75
N THR A 528 -27.42 -17.48 19.96
CA THR A 528 -28.53 -17.20 20.88
C THR A 528 -29.20 -15.88 20.48
N THR A 529 -30.43 -15.95 19.98
CA THR A 529 -31.20 -14.79 19.50
C THR A 529 -31.88 -14.03 20.63
N ALA A 530 -32.49 -12.87 20.31
CA ALA A 530 -33.09 -11.96 21.30
C ALA A 530 -34.34 -12.55 22.02
N ASP A 531 -34.87 -13.65 21.52
CA ASP A 531 -35.93 -14.48 22.10
C ASP A 531 -35.41 -15.58 23.04
N ASP A 532 -34.11 -15.56 23.38
CA ASP A 532 -33.41 -16.55 24.21
C ASP A 532 -33.44 -17.98 23.62
N GLN A 533 -33.53 -18.12 22.30
CA GLN A 533 -33.41 -19.40 21.59
C GLN A 533 -32.06 -19.54 20.88
N ASP A 534 -31.54 -20.76 20.86
CA ASP A 534 -30.36 -21.09 20.07
C ASP A 534 -30.81 -21.47 18.65
N ARG A 535 -30.38 -20.69 17.65
CA ARG A 535 -30.69 -20.90 16.23
C ARG A 535 -29.39 -21.10 15.45
N THR A 536 -29.40 -22.03 14.50
CA THR A 536 -28.26 -22.28 13.60
C THR A 536 -28.37 -21.40 12.37
N ILE A 537 -27.27 -20.77 11.97
CA ILE A 537 -27.17 -20.00 10.73
C ILE A 537 -25.91 -20.36 9.97
N ARG A 538 -25.99 -20.35 8.65
CA ARG A 538 -24.87 -20.58 7.75
C ARG A 538 -24.45 -19.27 7.06
N TRP A 539 -23.14 -19.13 6.87
CA TRP A 539 -22.50 -18.06 6.12
C TRP A 539 -21.72 -18.65 4.95
N TYR A 540 -21.87 -18.04 3.77
CA TYR A 540 -21.17 -18.42 2.55
C TYR A 540 -20.13 -17.37 2.20
N GLN A 541 -18.90 -17.78 1.97
CA GLN A 541 -17.87 -16.93 1.38
C GLN A 541 -17.85 -17.11 -0.13
N PHE A 542 -18.11 -16.02 -0.85
CA PHE A 542 -17.97 -15.96 -2.30
C PHE A 542 -16.72 -15.16 -2.66
N LYS A 543 -15.95 -15.67 -3.62
CA LYS A 543 -14.75 -15.02 -4.16
C LYS A 543 -14.75 -15.12 -5.67
N ILE A 544 -15.15 -14.04 -6.34
CA ILE A 544 -15.29 -13.99 -7.80
C ILE A 544 -14.00 -13.45 -8.42
N PRO A 545 -13.26 -14.24 -9.22
CA PRO A 545 -12.07 -13.77 -9.91
C PRO A 545 -12.46 -12.77 -10.99
N VAL A 546 -11.96 -11.54 -10.92
CA VAL A 546 -12.38 -10.48 -11.86
C VAL A 546 -12.04 -10.83 -13.31
N ARG A 547 -11.00 -11.62 -13.56
CA ARG A 547 -10.60 -11.98 -14.94
C ARG A 547 -11.42 -13.14 -15.54
N GLU A 548 -12.23 -13.83 -14.74
CA GLU A 548 -13.04 -14.99 -15.15
C GLU A 548 -14.53 -14.59 -15.23
N PHE A 549 -14.87 -13.84 -16.28
CA PHE A 549 -16.22 -13.32 -16.52
C PHE A 549 -17.04 -14.24 -17.44
N ASP A 550 -18.37 -14.26 -17.25
CA ASP A 550 -19.29 -15.03 -18.08
C ASP A 550 -19.50 -14.38 -19.45
N ASN A 551 -19.70 -13.05 -19.43
CA ASN A 551 -20.01 -12.28 -20.63
C ASN A 551 -19.26 -10.95 -20.62
N ARG A 552 -18.94 -10.47 -21.82
CA ARG A 552 -18.37 -9.16 -22.08
C ARG A 552 -19.32 -8.37 -22.95
N VAL A 553 -19.71 -7.19 -22.46
CA VAL A 553 -20.69 -6.30 -23.11
C VAL A 553 -20.00 -4.99 -23.52
N GLY A 554 -20.39 -4.40 -24.65
CA GLY A 554 -19.96 -3.04 -25.02
C GLY A 554 -18.50 -2.84 -25.44
N GLY A 555 -17.79 -3.91 -25.83
CA GLY A 555 -16.45 -3.80 -26.44
C GLY A 555 -15.30 -3.49 -25.47
N ILE A 556 -15.50 -3.60 -24.16
CA ILE A 556 -14.42 -3.48 -23.16
C ILE A 556 -13.33 -4.54 -23.38
N THR A 557 -12.05 -4.15 -23.32
CA THR A 557 -10.92 -5.05 -23.64
C THR A 557 -10.12 -5.49 -22.43
N ASP A 558 -9.99 -4.65 -21.42
CA ASP A 558 -9.14 -4.87 -20.25
C ASP A 558 -9.73 -4.25 -18.98
N PHE A 559 -9.07 -4.45 -17.84
CA PHE A 559 -9.49 -3.96 -16.53
C PHE A 559 -8.82 -2.63 -16.12
N ARG A 560 -8.31 -1.85 -17.08
CA ARG A 560 -7.62 -0.57 -16.76
C ARG A 560 -8.59 0.57 -16.46
N SER A 561 -9.86 0.44 -16.83
CA SER A 561 -10.88 1.47 -16.63
C SER A 561 -12.21 0.89 -16.21
N ILE A 562 -12.28 0.40 -14.97
CA ILE A 562 -13.49 -0.09 -14.31
C ILE A 562 -14.05 1.04 -13.41
N ARG A 563 -15.03 1.80 -13.91
CA ARG A 563 -15.54 3.00 -13.22
C ARG A 563 -16.71 2.71 -12.29
N PHE A 564 -17.52 1.72 -12.62
CA PHE A 564 -18.76 1.39 -11.92
C PHE A 564 -18.85 -0.09 -11.62
N ILE A 565 -19.57 -0.40 -10.55
CA ILE A 565 -20.10 -1.71 -10.25
C ILE A 565 -21.62 -1.62 -10.18
N ARG A 566 -22.33 -2.53 -10.85
CA ARG A 566 -23.79 -2.69 -10.78
C ARG A 566 -24.11 -4.10 -10.31
N MET A 567 -24.90 -4.22 -9.24
CA MET A 567 -25.37 -5.49 -8.71
C MET A 567 -26.88 -5.58 -8.90
N PHE A 568 -27.38 -6.70 -9.41
CA PHE A 568 -28.81 -6.87 -9.65
C PHE A 568 -29.29 -8.31 -9.47
N MET A 569 -30.58 -8.45 -9.21
CA MET A 569 -31.26 -9.71 -8.93
C MET A 569 -32.28 -9.97 -10.05
N LYS A 570 -32.33 -11.21 -10.55
CA LYS A 570 -33.30 -11.64 -11.57
C LYS A 570 -33.63 -13.13 -11.41
N GLY A 571 -34.82 -13.56 -11.82
CA GLY A 571 -35.20 -14.97 -11.78
C GLY A 571 -35.71 -15.44 -10.41
N TRP A 572 -36.15 -14.51 -9.56
CA TRP A 572 -36.72 -14.79 -8.25
C TRP A 572 -38.24 -14.79 -8.33
N MET A 573 -38.88 -15.80 -7.74
CA MET A 573 -40.34 -15.91 -7.69
C MET A 573 -40.94 -15.36 -6.40
N GLU A 574 -40.18 -15.42 -5.30
CA GLU A 574 -40.60 -15.03 -3.96
C GLU A 574 -39.66 -13.93 -3.42
N PRO A 575 -40.10 -13.08 -2.48
CA PRO A 575 -39.24 -12.08 -1.84
C PRO A 575 -38.00 -12.69 -1.18
N VAL A 576 -36.88 -11.98 -1.20
CA VAL A 576 -35.62 -12.45 -0.59
C VAL A 576 -34.82 -11.30 0.00
N THR A 577 -34.12 -11.56 1.11
CA THR A 577 -33.16 -10.62 1.72
C THR A 577 -31.76 -11.21 1.67
N LEU A 578 -30.85 -10.59 0.91
CA LEU A 578 -29.44 -10.93 0.87
C LEU A 578 -28.68 -10.03 1.85
N ARG A 579 -28.01 -10.61 2.84
CA ARG A 579 -27.28 -9.86 3.88
C ARG A 579 -25.77 -10.06 3.73
N PHE A 580 -25.08 -9.00 3.34
CA PHE A 580 -23.64 -9.01 3.12
C PHE A 580 -22.90 -8.55 4.38
N ALA A 581 -22.26 -9.48 5.10
CA ALA A 581 -21.39 -9.17 6.23
C ALA A 581 -20.09 -8.47 5.79
N ARG A 582 -19.64 -8.76 4.57
CA ARG A 582 -18.52 -8.09 3.88
C ARG A 582 -18.87 -8.03 2.40
N LEU A 583 -18.46 -6.97 1.72
CA LEU A 583 -18.47 -6.85 0.26
C LEU A 583 -17.28 -5.98 -0.12
N GLU A 584 -16.25 -6.59 -0.69
CA GLU A 584 -14.92 -6.02 -0.73
C GLU A 584 -14.20 -6.37 -2.04
N LEU A 585 -13.45 -5.41 -2.59
CA LEU A 585 -12.50 -5.68 -3.67
C LEU A 585 -11.16 -6.07 -3.04
N ILE A 586 -10.70 -7.28 -3.34
CA ILE A 586 -9.47 -7.84 -2.81
C ILE A 586 -8.34 -7.54 -3.80
N ARG A 587 -7.34 -6.80 -3.32
CA ARG A 587 -6.08 -6.57 -4.03
C ARG A 587 -4.97 -7.44 -3.47
N GLY A 588 -4.15 -8.04 -4.34
CA GLY A 588 -2.99 -8.83 -3.96
C GLY A 588 -1.68 -8.06 -4.14
N GLU A 589 -0.70 -8.29 -3.27
CA GLU A 589 0.69 -7.85 -3.50
C GLU A 589 1.44 -8.84 -4.43
N TRP A 590 1.06 -10.11 -4.37
CA TRP A 590 1.55 -11.18 -5.23
C TRP A 590 0.70 -11.26 -6.50
N ARG A 591 1.34 -11.54 -7.63
CA ARG A 591 0.71 -11.61 -8.95
C ARG A 591 0.83 -13.00 -9.55
N ARG A 592 -0.20 -13.45 -10.24
CA ARG A 592 -0.14 -14.69 -11.05
C ARG A 592 0.85 -14.51 -12.19
N TYR A 593 1.75 -15.48 -12.36
CA TYR A 593 2.52 -15.61 -13.59
C TYR A 593 1.66 -16.29 -14.65
N LEU A 594 1.40 -15.59 -15.76
CA LEU A 594 0.47 -16.03 -16.79
C LEU A 594 1.16 -16.77 -17.95
N GLU A 595 2.47 -16.61 -18.09
CA GLU A 595 3.23 -17.30 -19.14
C GLU A 595 3.53 -18.74 -18.71
N SER A 596 3.89 -19.59 -19.68
CA SER A 596 4.20 -20.98 -19.42
C SER A 596 5.45 -21.13 -18.56
N LEU A 597 5.36 -21.98 -17.54
CA LEU A 597 6.49 -22.46 -16.74
C LEU A 597 6.78 -23.95 -16.99
N ALA A 598 6.11 -24.55 -17.98
CA ALA A 598 6.33 -25.94 -18.34
C ALA A 598 7.79 -26.16 -18.78
N GLY A 599 8.30 -27.35 -18.44
CA GLY A 599 9.60 -27.80 -18.94
C GLY A 599 9.62 -27.92 -20.48
N PRO A 600 10.77 -28.25 -21.08
CA PRO A 600 10.85 -28.52 -22.51
C PRO A 600 10.06 -29.79 -22.88
N GLN A 601 8.78 -29.62 -23.19
CA GLN A 601 7.86 -30.68 -23.61
C GLN A 601 7.33 -30.44 -25.03
N GLU A 602 6.89 -31.51 -25.71
CA GLU A 602 6.18 -31.41 -26.99
C GLU A 602 4.77 -30.84 -26.77
N VAL A 603 4.64 -29.51 -26.77
CA VAL A 603 3.33 -28.85 -26.69
C VAL A 603 2.68 -28.84 -28.08
N GLU A 604 1.55 -29.54 -28.23
CA GLU A 604 0.64 -29.35 -29.37
C GLU A 604 0.08 -27.90 -29.31
N PRO A 605 0.33 -27.03 -30.31
CA PRO A 605 0.10 -25.58 -30.23
C PRO A 605 -1.35 -25.08 -30.06
N ASP A 606 -2.35 -25.97 -30.02
CA ASP A 606 -3.77 -25.63 -30.18
C ASP A 606 -4.68 -26.05 -29.01
N ASP A 607 -4.16 -26.59 -27.90
CA ASP A 607 -5.00 -26.97 -26.74
C ASP A 607 -4.91 -25.89 -25.62
N PRO A 608 -5.96 -25.10 -25.36
CA PRO A 608 -5.96 -24.16 -24.25
C PRO A 608 -5.75 -24.92 -22.93
N SER A 609 -4.78 -24.50 -22.11
CA SER A 609 -4.47 -25.21 -20.86
C SER A 609 -5.72 -25.26 -19.98
N SER A 610 -6.21 -26.46 -19.67
CA SER A 610 -7.32 -26.70 -18.76
C SER A 610 -6.99 -26.41 -17.29
N THR A 611 -5.75 -26.04 -16.99
CA THR A 611 -5.25 -25.77 -15.64
C THR A 611 -5.81 -24.47 -15.10
N SER A 612 -6.57 -24.55 -14.02
CA SER A 612 -7.02 -23.39 -13.23
C SER A 612 -5.96 -23.03 -12.18
N PHE A 613 -5.69 -21.72 -12.01
CA PHE A 613 -4.74 -21.23 -11.01
C PHE A 613 -5.24 -19.92 -10.37
N ALA A 614 -5.46 -19.97 -9.07
CA ALA A 614 -5.93 -18.86 -8.26
C ALA A 614 -4.95 -18.58 -7.11
N ILE A 615 -4.64 -17.30 -6.90
CA ILE A 615 -3.88 -16.84 -5.74
C ILE A 615 -4.84 -16.22 -4.74
N SER A 616 -4.67 -16.54 -3.48
CA SER A 616 -5.61 -16.25 -2.43
C SER A 616 -4.81 -15.95 -1.16
N ALA A 617 -5.50 -15.61 -0.07
CA ALA A 617 -4.86 -15.61 1.22
C ALA A 617 -5.77 -16.28 2.23
N VAL A 618 -5.14 -17.06 3.09
CA VAL A 618 -5.77 -17.81 4.16
C VAL A 618 -5.29 -17.21 5.47
N ASN A 619 -6.20 -16.99 6.42
CA ASN A 619 -5.86 -16.30 7.66
C ASN A 619 -6.57 -16.90 8.87
N ILE A 620 -6.03 -16.62 10.07
CA ILE A 620 -6.56 -17.20 11.31
C ILE A 620 -7.91 -16.60 11.74
N GLU A 621 -8.19 -15.34 11.39
CA GLU A 621 -9.42 -14.64 11.78
C GLU A 621 -10.65 -15.13 10.99
N GLU A 622 -10.48 -15.45 9.71
CA GLU A 622 -11.54 -15.84 8.77
C GLU A 622 -11.55 -17.35 8.48
N ASN A 623 -10.39 -17.99 8.32
CA ASN A 623 -10.27 -19.40 7.88
C ASN A 623 -9.79 -20.35 9.00
N GLY A 624 -9.73 -19.90 10.25
CA GLY A 624 -9.32 -20.75 11.37
C GLY A 624 -10.28 -21.90 11.70
N ASN A 625 -11.50 -21.87 11.16
CA ASN A 625 -12.51 -22.93 11.33
C ASN A 625 -12.88 -23.60 9.98
N ARG A 626 -12.09 -23.38 8.93
CA ARG A 626 -12.32 -23.96 7.60
C ARG A 626 -12.26 -25.49 7.64
N GLU A 627 -13.06 -26.14 6.80
CA GLU A 627 -12.97 -27.58 6.52
C GLU A 627 -12.45 -27.84 5.09
N PRO A 628 -11.70 -28.94 4.81
CA PRO A 628 -11.33 -30.03 5.72
C PRO A 628 -10.06 -29.76 6.55
N VAL A 629 -9.29 -28.72 6.26
CA VAL A 629 -8.09 -28.33 7.02
C VAL A 629 -8.24 -26.87 7.50
N PRO A 630 -8.24 -26.62 8.82
CA PRO A 630 -8.29 -25.27 9.35
C PRO A 630 -6.92 -24.58 9.25
N TYR A 631 -6.92 -23.26 9.12
CA TYR A 631 -5.68 -22.51 9.19
C TYR A 631 -5.16 -22.38 10.62
N VAL A 632 -3.94 -22.85 10.87
CA VAL A 632 -3.21 -22.68 12.13
C VAL A 632 -1.88 -21.96 11.88
N THR A 633 -1.45 -21.16 12.86
CA THR A 633 -0.16 -20.46 12.77
C THR A 633 1.00 -21.45 12.72
N PRO A 634 2.02 -21.25 11.86
CA PRO A 634 3.15 -22.17 11.76
C PRO A 634 3.88 -22.39 13.11
N PRO A 635 4.43 -23.60 13.37
CA PRO A 635 5.13 -23.90 14.59
C PRO A 635 6.27 -22.92 14.89
N GLY A 636 6.27 -22.38 16.11
CA GLY A 636 7.27 -21.43 16.59
C GLY A 636 7.04 -19.96 16.22
N ILE A 637 6.01 -19.66 15.44
CA ILE A 637 5.57 -18.28 15.14
C ILE A 637 4.52 -17.86 16.16
N LEU A 638 4.62 -16.61 16.61
CA LEU A 638 3.68 -16.03 17.57
C LEU A 638 2.97 -14.86 16.90
N ARG A 639 1.63 -14.84 16.98
CA ARG A 639 0.81 -13.72 16.53
C ARG A 639 1.31 -12.41 17.13
N GLU A 640 1.44 -11.40 16.30
CA GLU A 640 1.87 -10.08 16.74
C GLU A 640 0.86 -9.45 17.70
N ILE A 641 1.33 -8.60 18.61
CA ILE A 641 0.47 -7.85 19.52
C ILE A 641 0.46 -6.37 19.13
N ASP A 642 -0.71 -5.76 19.19
CA ASP A 642 -0.87 -4.33 19.02
C ASP A 642 -0.29 -3.58 20.23
N VAL A 643 0.95 -3.12 20.12
CA VAL A 643 1.65 -2.34 21.16
C VAL A 643 1.19 -0.88 21.24
N GLY A 644 0.37 -0.41 20.28
CA GLY A 644 -0.10 0.96 20.20
C GLY A 644 -1.27 1.26 21.15
N THR A 645 -1.93 0.22 21.65
CA THR A 645 -3.09 0.34 22.53
C THR A 645 -2.78 -0.18 23.95
N ALA A 646 -3.47 0.35 24.97
CA ALA A 646 -3.24 -0.03 26.37
C ALA A 646 -3.61 -1.50 26.66
N ASN A 647 -4.45 -2.09 25.82
CA ASN A 647 -4.87 -3.49 25.91
C ASN A 647 -4.16 -4.29 24.83
N GLN A 648 -3.44 -5.33 25.23
CA GLN A 648 -2.75 -6.20 24.30
C GLN A 648 -3.77 -7.03 23.53
N ARG A 649 -3.95 -6.71 22.25
CA ARG A 649 -4.72 -7.49 21.29
C ARG A 649 -3.77 -8.20 20.34
N ARG A 650 -4.13 -9.40 19.91
CA ARG A 650 -3.42 -10.13 18.84
C ARG A 650 -3.88 -9.63 17.46
N LEU A 651 -2.92 -9.37 16.58
CA LEU A 651 -3.18 -9.04 15.18
C LEU A 651 -3.50 -10.31 14.39
N ASN A 652 -4.00 -10.14 13.17
CA ASN A 652 -4.21 -11.24 12.24
C ASN A 652 -2.88 -11.95 11.93
N GLU A 653 -2.98 -13.21 11.50
CA GLU A 653 -1.88 -13.97 10.92
C GLU A 653 -2.38 -14.57 9.60
N GLN A 654 -1.65 -14.34 8.52
CA GLN A 654 -2.08 -14.66 7.17
C GLN A 654 -0.99 -15.37 6.36
N SER A 655 -1.39 -16.16 5.37
CA SER A 655 -0.50 -16.84 4.42
C SER A 655 -1.00 -16.68 2.99
N LEU A 656 -0.09 -16.77 2.03
CA LEU A 656 -0.44 -16.83 0.62
C LEU A 656 -0.96 -18.23 0.30
N GLU A 657 -2.13 -18.31 -0.33
CA GLU A 657 -2.71 -19.54 -0.82
C GLU A 657 -2.61 -19.60 -2.35
N MET A 658 -2.16 -20.74 -2.86
CA MET A 658 -2.08 -21.06 -4.28
C MET A 658 -2.95 -22.28 -4.54
N ALA A 659 -4.13 -22.06 -5.12
CA ALA A 659 -5.04 -23.12 -5.51
C ALA A 659 -4.85 -23.44 -7.00
N VAL A 660 -4.54 -24.69 -7.31
CA VAL A 660 -4.29 -25.16 -8.68
C VAL A 660 -5.05 -26.45 -8.94
N CYS A 661 -5.75 -26.55 -10.07
CA CYS A 661 -6.43 -27.79 -10.47
C CYS A 661 -6.30 -28.06 -11.95
N GLY A 662 -6.10 -29.33 -12.30
CA GLY A 662 -5.78 -29.75 -13.66
C GLY A 662 -4.33 -29.41 -14.05
N LEU A 663 -3.39 -29.47 -13.10
CA LEU A 663 -1.97 -29.21 -13.36
C LEU A 663 -1.36 -30.41 -14.07
N LYS A 664 -1.05 -30.25 -15.36
CA LYS A 664 -0.54 -31.32 -16.22
C LYS A 664 0.87 -31.77 -15.82
N ASP A 665 1.21 -33.00 -16.17
CA ASP A 665 2.54 -33.61 -16.00
C ASP A 665 3.65 -32.72 -16.60
N GLY A 666 4.65 -32.35 -15.79
CA GLY A 666 5.74 -31.42 -16.13
C GLY A 666 5.37 -29.93 -16.28
N ASP A 667 4.12 -29.54 -15.96
CA ASP A 667 3.69 -28.14 -15.93
C ASP A 667 3.81 -27.51 -14.53
N ALA A 668 3.90 -26.18 -14.48
CA ALA A 668 4.04 -25.41 -13.26
C ALA A 668 3.22 -24.11 -13.29
N ARG A 669 2.77 -23.68 -12.11
CA ARG A 669 2.11 -22.38 -11.91
C ARG A 669 2.77 -21.65 -10.75
N GLY A 670 2.87 -20.33 -10.85
CA GLY A 670 3.62 -19.54 -9.89
C GLY A 670 3.01 -18.17 -9.61
N ALA A 671 3.22 -17.71 -8.39
CA ALA A 671 2.98 -16.36 -7.92
C ALA A 671 4.32 -15.61 -7.86
N TYR A 672 4.34 -14.34 -8.25
CA TYR A 672 5.55 -13.52 -8.14
C TYR A 672 5.29 -12.18 -7.48
N ARG A 673 6.35 -11.65 -6.85
CA ARG A 673 6.41 -10.31 -6.30
C ARG A 673 7.67 -9.62 -6.76
N ASN A 674 7.53 -8.36 -7.17
CA ASN A 674 8.67 -7.51 -7.46
C ASN A 674 9.24 -6.96 -6.15
N ILE A 675 10.53 -7.16 -5.95
CA ILE A 675 11.28 -6.70 -4.78
C ILE A 675 12.51 -5.90 -5.24
N ASN A 676 13.25 -5.31 -4.32
CA ASN A 676 14.55 -4.69 -4.60
C ASN A 676 15.41 -4.83 -3.36
N PHE A 677 15.97 -6.03 -3.18
CA PHE A 677 16.70 -6.39 -1.97
C PHE A 677 18.09 -6.95 -2.28
N ASP A 678 19.02 -6.60 -1.39
CA ASP A 678 20.36 -7.16 -1.38
C ASP A 678 20.45 -8.28 -0.34
N MET A 679 20.49 -9.52 -0.82
CA MET A 679 20.46 -10.71 0.02
C MET A 679 21.85 -11.19 0.45
N ARG A 680 22.94 -10.52 0.04
CA ARG A 680 24.33 -10.99 0.28
C ARG A 680 24.75 -11.01 1.74
N MET A 681 24.10 -10.22 2.58
CA MET A 681 24.40 -10.12 4.00
C MET A 681 23.66 -11.16 4.85
N TYR A 682 22.89 -12.04 4.23
CA TYR A 682 22.18 -13.14 4.86
C TYR A 682 22.75 -14.45 4.32
N LYS A 683 22.65 -15.53 5.09
CA LYS A 683 23.15 -16.85 4.65
C LYS A 683 22.04 -17.77 4.19
N ARG A 684 20.85 -17.61 4.76
CA ARG A 684 19.72 -18.51 4.54
C ARG A 684 18.44 -17.74 4.20
N LEU A 685 17.60 -18.32 3.35
CA LEU A 685 16.20 -17.95 3.19
C LEU A 685 15.35 -19.09 3.75
N ARG A 686 14.40 -18.78 4.62
CA ARG A 686 13.47 -19.74 5.22
C ARG A 686 12.02 -19.37 4.91
N MET A 687 11.19 -20.38 4.66
CA MET A 687 9.75 -20.23 4.41
C MET A 687 9.03 -21.51 4.79
N TYR A 688 7.81 -21.41 5.33
CA TYR A 688 6.96 -22.57 5.59
C TYR A 688 6.10 -22.86 4.36
N VAL A 689 5.88 -24.14 4.09
CA VAL A 689 5.01 -24.60 3.00
C VAL A 689 4.06 -25.68 3.52
N HIS A 690 2.81 -25.59 3.10
CA HIS A 690 1.75 -26.56 3.37
C HIS A 690 1.14 -26.99 2.03
N ALA A 691 0.75 -28.25 1.91
CA ALA A 691 0.02 -28.76 0.76
C ALA A 691 -1.16 -29.63 1.21
N GLU A 692 -2.31 -29.45 0.57
CA GLU A 692 -3.50 -30.28 0.72
C GLU A 692 -4.11 -30.64 -0.64
N ALA A 693 -4.87 -31.73 -0.68
CA ALA A 693 -5.63 -32.12 -1.88
C ALA A 693 -6.71 -31.08 -2.20
N GLY A 694 -6.92 -30.82 -3.48
CA GLY A 694 -7.91 -29.84 -3.93
C GLY A 694 -9.37 -30.32 -3.82
N PRO A 695 -10.34 -29.41 -4.01
CA PRO A 695 -11.76 -29.68 -3.78
C PRO A 695 -12.42 -30.56 -4.85
N ASP A 696 -11.74 -30.88 -5.95
CA ASP A 696 -12.30 -31.71 -7.03
C ASP A 696 -12.39 -33.21 -6.67
N GLY A 697 -11.83 -33.61 -5.52
CA GLY A 697 -11.82 -34.97 -5.02
C GLY A 697 -10.74 -35.85 -5.66
N THR A 698 -9.80 -35.28 -6.41
CA THR A 698 -8.60 -36.01 -6.85
C THR A 698 -7.71 -36.30 -5.65
N PRO A 699 -7.29 -37.56 -5.45
CA PRO A 699 -6.36 -37.88 -4.37
C PRO A 699 -4.98 -37.28 -4.69
N LEU A 700 -4.38 -36.63 -3.69
CA LEU A 700 -3.02 -36.14 -3.73
C LEU A 700 -2.17 -36.96 -2.75
N TYR A 701 -1.05 -37.49 -3.21
CA TYR A 701 -0.11 -38.28 -2.39
C TYR A 701 1.18 -37.49 -2.13
N ASP A 702 1.94 -37.95 -1.13
CA ASP A 702 3.26 -37.39 -0.84
C ASP A 702 4.16 -37.45 -2.08
N ASP A 703 4.96 -36.41 -2.30
CA ASP A 703 5.91 -36.27 -3.41
C ASP A 703 5.30 -36.11 -4.82
N ASP A 704 3.98 -36.12 -4.96
CA ASP A 704 3.28 -35.84 -6.23
C ASP A 704 3.53 -34.42 -6.77
N LEU A 705 3.77 -33.46 -5.89
CA LEU A 705 3.95 -32.06 -6.24
C LEU A 705 5.18 -31.48 -5.56
N THR A 706 5.86 -30.57 -6.25
CA THR A 706 6.99 -29.83 -5.71
C THR A 706 6.65 -28.35 -5.52
N CYS A 707 7.24 -27.74 -4.49
CA CYS A 707 7.25 -26.30 -4.32
C CYS A 707 8.62 -25.75 -4.74
N PHE A 708 8.62 -24.72 -5.58
CA PHE A 708 9.86 -24.07 -6.01
C PHE A 708 9.85 -22.57 -5.71
N ILE A 709 11.02 -22.04 -5.40
CA ILE A 709 11.28 -20.60 -5.27
C ILE A 709 12.30 -20.18 -6.32
N ARG A 710 11.97 -19.17 -7.13
CA ARG A 710 12.94 -18.48 -7.99
C ARG A 710 13.36 -17.14 -7.39
N LEU A 711 14.66 -16.85 -7.45
CA LEU A 711 15.27 -15.59 -7.04
C LEU A 711 16.16 -15.06 -8.16
N GLY A 712 15.95 -13.83 -8.61
CA GLY A 712 16.73 -13.32 -9.72
C GLY A 712 16.41 -11.90 -10.18
N ASN A 713 16.86 -11.60 -11.39
CA ASN A 713 16.56 -10.33 -12.06
C ASN A 713 15.34 -10.45 -12.99
N ASP A 714 15.04 -11.66 -13.46
CA ASP A 714 13.93 -11.98 -14.35
C ASP A 714 13.40 -13.40 -14.09
N PHE A 715 12.25 -13.73 -14.70
CA PHE A 715 11.53 -15.00 -14.44
C PHE A 715 12.02 -16.19 -15.27
N GLU A 716 12.74 -15.95 -16.38
CA GLU A 716 12.95 -16.95 -17.44
C GLU A 716 14.42 -17.21 -17.79
N ASN A 717 15.29 -16.20 -17.66
CA ASN A 717 16.63 -16.21 -18.23
C ASN A 717 17.74 -16.08 -17.18
N ASN A 718 17.51 -15.40 -16.06
CA ASN A 718 18.50 -15.07 -15.04
C ASN A 718 17.92 -15.24 -13.63
N TYR A 719 17.85 -16.49 -13.18
CA TYR A 719 17.37 -16.85 -11.86
C TYR A 719 18.15 -18.01 -11.23
N TYR A 720 18.12 -18.06 -9.90
CA TYR A 720 18.35 -19.25 -9.11
C TYR A 720 17.00 -19.90 -8.80
N GLU A 721 16.90 -21.22 -8.89
CA GLU A 721 15.72 -21.98 -8.46
C GLU A 721 16.13 -22.95 -7.35
N TYR A 722 15.26 -23.05 -6.34
CA TYR A 722 15.32 -24.04 -5.27
C TYR A 722 13.98 -24.76 -5.24
N GLU A 723 13.98 -26.08 -5.29
CA GLU A 723 12.78 -26.90 -5.40
C GLU A 723 12.83 -28.08 -4.43
N ILE A 724 11.71 -28.35 -3.76
CA ILE A 724 11.53 -29.49 -2.84
C ILE A 724 10.23 -30.24 -3.12
N PRO A 725 10.18 -31.57 -2.93
CA PRO A 725 8.94 -32.34 -2.96
C PRO A 725 8.10 -32.06 -1.71
N MET A 726 6.79 -32.00 -1.85
CA MET A 726 5.87 -31.69 -0.76
C MET A 726 5.21 -32.95 -0.19
N LYS A 727 5.07 -32.97 1.13
CA LYS A 727 4.22 -33.90 1.90
C LYS A 727 2.82 -33.34 2.04
N VAL A 728 1.82 -34.21 1.89
CA VAL A 728 0.40 -33.84 1.87
C VAL A 728 -0.18 -33.92 3.26
N THR A 729 -0.92 -32.88 3.64
CA THR A 729 -1.60 -32.83 4.93
C THR A 729 -2.83 -33.75 4.94
N PRO A 730 -2.97 -34.63 5.95
CA PRO A 730 -4.18 -35.44 6.09
C PRO A 730 -5.41 -34.59 6.37
N TRP A 731 -6.53 -34.87 5.70
CA TRP A 731 -7.80 -34.19 5.94
C TRP A 731 -8.29 -34.33 7.40
N ASN A 732 -9.00 -33.31 7.89
CA ASN A 732 -9.57 -33.24 9.24
C ASN A 732 -8.53 -33.26 10.37
N THR A 733 -7.29 -32.84 10.09
CA THR A 733 -6.28 -32.59 11.12
C THR A 733 -6.34 -31.13 11.58
N GLY A 734 -6.11 -30.90 12.87
CA GLY A 734 -5.91 -29.56 13.45
C GLY A 734 -4.54 -29.42 14.13
N ASP A 735 -3.64 -30.37 13.89
CA ASP A 735 -2.30 -30.39 14.48
C ASP A 735 -1.35 -29.51 13.68
N GLU A 736 -0.69 -28.55 14.34
CA GLU A 736 0.22 -27.59 13.72
C GLU A 736 1.41 -28.26 13.03
N ASP A 737 1.95 -29.35 13.59
CA ASP A 737 3.11 -30.05 13.04
C ASP A 737 2.75 -30.93 11.82
N LEU A 738 1.46 -31.28 11.67
CA LEU A 738 0.97 -32.02 10.50
C LEU A 738 0.51 -31.09 9.37
N ILE A 739 -0.01 -29.91 9.72
CA ILE A 739 -0.38 -28.87 8.75
C ILE A 739 0.88 -28.22 8.17
N TRP A 740 1.89 -27.97 9.00
CA TRP A 740 3.18 -27.41 8.58
C TRP A 740 4.31 -28.44 8.82
N PRO A 741 4.36 -29.53 8.03
CA PRO A 741 5.36 -30.58 8.23
C PRO A 741 6.76 -30.01 8.05
N ALA A 742 7.69 -30.44 8.90
CA ALA A 742 9.05 -29.91 8.91
C ALA A 742 9.80 -30.19 7.59
N GLU A 743 9.41 -31.26 6.90
CA GLU A 743 9.90 -31.70 5.59
C GLU A 743 9.53 -30.71 4.46
N ASN A 744 8.42 -29.98 4.59
CA ASN A 744 8.02 -28.97 3.60
C ASN A 744 8.66 -27.60 3.85
N ASN A 745 9.46 -27.45 4.92
CA ASN A 745 10.11 -26.18 5.21
C ASN A 745 11.22 -25.92 4.19
N ILE A 746 11.11 -24.80 3.48
CA ILE A 746 12.16 -24.35 2.60
C ILE A 746 13.25 -23.68 3.46
N ASP A 747 14.48 -24.20 3.41
CA ASP A 747 15.68 -23.58 4.00
C ASP A 747 16.81 -23.54 2.95
N ILE A 748 16.86 -22.44 2.20
CA ILE A 748 17.83 -22.23 1.13
C ILE A 748 19.12 -21.66 1.72
N GLU A 749 20.21 -22.43 1.70
CA GLU A 749 21.54 -21.88 1.95
C GLU A 749 22.11 -21.20 0.69
N PHE A 750 22.18 -19.87 0.68
CA PHE A 750 22.63 -19.10 -0.50
C PHE A 750 24.03 -19.49 -0.98
N ARG A 751 24.88 -20.00 -0.08
CA ARG A 751 26.21 -20.48 -0.45
C ARG A 751 26.14 -21.67 -1.41
N LYS A 752 25.16 -22.56 -1.27
CA LYS A 752 24.99 -23.72 -2.16
C LYS A 752 24.65 -23.27 -3.59
N LEU A 753 23.76 -22.28 -3.73
CA LEU A 753 23.43 -21.67 -5.03
C LEU A 753 24.64 -20.97 -5.69
N GLN A 754 25.41 -20.21 -4.90
CA GLN A 754 26.64 -19.56 -5.38
C GLN A 754 27.68 -20.60 -5.84
N ASN A 755 27.85 -21.69 -5.09
CA ASN A 755 28.77 -22.77 -5.45
C ASN A 755 28.34 -23.45 -6.75
N LEU A 756 27.04 -23.73 -6.92
CA LEU A 756 26.51 -24.31 -8.17
C LEU A 756 26.83 -23.42 -9.39
N LYS A 757 26.69 -22.10 -9.25
CA LYS A 757 27.08 -21.14 -10.29
C LYS A 757 28.57 -21.16 -10.62
N ILE A 758 29.44 -21.39 -9.62
CA ILE A 758 30.90 -21.48 -9.79
C ILE A 758 31.30 -22.82 -10.42
N GLU A 759 30.63 -23.91 -10.02
CA GLU A 759 30.90 -25.27 -10.51
C GLU A 759 30.45 -25.47 -11.96
N ARG A 760 29.50 -24.65 -12.44
CA ARG A 760 29.04 -24.65 -13.83
C ARG A 760 30.23 -24.57 -14.81
N PRO A 761 30.44 -25.57 -15.68
CA PRO A 761 31.59 -25.62 -16.57
C PRO A 761 31.69 -24.41 -17.49
N ALA A 762 32.92 -23.92 -17.72
CA ALA A 762 33.16 -22.84 -18.66
C ALA A 762 32.73 -23.25 -20.09
N GLY A 763 31.77 -22.52 -20.66
CA GLY A 763 31.18 -22.80 -21.97
C GLY A 763 29.84 -23.55 -21.95
N PHE A 764 29.31 -23.89 -20.77
CA PHE A 764 27.94 -24.36 -20.63
C PHE A 764 26.95 -23.29 -21.15
N PRO A 765 25.92 -23.65 -21.94
CA PRO A 765 24.96 -22.68 -22.47
C PRO A 765 24.22 -21.93 -21.35
N LEU A 766 24.29 -20.59 -21.37
CA LEU A 766 23.66 -19.76 -20.31
C LEU A 766 22.12 -19.79 -20.35
N PHE A 767 21.52 -20.18 -21.46
CA PHE A 767 20.07 -20.29 -21.62
C PHE A 767 19.53 -21.65 -21.16
N GLU A 768 20.39 -22.59 -20.80
CA GLU A 768 20.02 -23.89 -20.20
C GLU A 768 20.22 -23.82 -18.67
N GLU A 769 19.40 -24.58 -17.95
CA GLU A 769 19.55 -24.74 -16.50
C GLU A 769 20.75 -25.63 -16.20
N TYR A 770 21.60 -25.18 -15.27
CA TYR A 770 22.62 -26.02 -14.68
C TYR A 770 22.16 -26.43 -13.29
N GLU A 771 22.06 -27.75 -13.07
CA GLU A 771 21.35 -28.32 -11.93
C GLU A 771 22.29 -29.10 -11.01
N GLY A 772 21.91 -29.16 -9.73
CA GLY A 772 22.54 -30.00 -8.71
C GLY A 772 21.52 -30.42 -7.66
N LEU A 773 21.81 -31.52 -6.96
CA LEU A 773 20.97 -32.02 -5.86
C LEU A 773 21.64 -31.75 -4.51
N ASP A 774 20.86 -31.26 -3.56
CA ASP A 774 21.26 -31.09 -2.18
C ASP A 774 20.78 -32.27 -1.34
N SER A 775 21.67 -33.24 -1.11
CA SER A 775 21.37 -34.46 -0.33
C SER A 775 21.01 -34.22 1.13
N GLU A 776 21.24 -33.02 1.67
CA GLU A 776 20.92 -32.69 3.07
C GLU A 776 19.43 -32.42 3.27
N TYR A 777 18.77 -31.80 2.28
CA TYR A 777 17.37 -31.36 2.35
C TYR A 777 16.50 -31.98 1.23
N ASP A 778 17.05 -32.94 0.48
CA ASP A 778 16.39 -33.56 -0.67
C ASP A 778 15.81 -32.53 -1.65
N ALA A 779 16.65 -31.55 -2.03
CA ALA A 779 16.24 -30.39 -2.81
C ALA A 779 16.99 -30.32 -4.15
N ARG A 780 16.30 -29.88 -5.20
CA ARG A 780 16.88 -29.55 -6.50
C ARG A 780 17.28 -28.07 -6.53
N LEU A 781 18.53 -27.82 -6.90
CA LEU A 781 19.11 -26.51 -7.08
C LEU A 781 19.36 -26.28 -8.57
N ALA A 782 18.92 -25.15 -9.11
CA ALA A 782 19.22 -24.79 -10.50
C ALA A 782 19.72 -23.35 -10.63
N VAL A 783 20.59 -23.13 -11.62
CA VAL A 783 21.06 -21.80 -12.03
C VAL A 783 20.93 -21.64 -13.54
N LYS A 784 20.19 -20.62 -13.96
CA LYS A 784 20.01 -20.25 -15.37
C LYS A 784 20.51 -18.83 -15.60
N GLY A 785 21.28 -18.62 -16.65
CA GLY A 785 21.89 -17.32 -16.96
C GLY A 785 22.93 -16.87 -15.93
N ASN A 786 22.92 -15.59 -15.60
CA ASN A 786 23.80 -14.99 -14.58
C ASN A 786 22.97 -14.22 -13.54
N PRO A 787 22.19 -14.93 -12.70
CA PRO A 787 21.44 -14.30 -11.62
C PRO A 787 22.39 -13.64 -10.62
N ASN A 788 21.86 -12.72 -9.83
CA ASN A 788 22.61 -12.10 -8.74
C ASN A 788 21.74 -11.97 -7.50
N LEU A 789 22.37 -12.09 -6.32
CA LEU A 789 21.77 -11.87 -5.00
C LEU A 789 22.00 -10.44 -4.47
N ALA A 790 22.74 -9.60 -5.22
CA ALA A 790 23.04 -8.22 -4.83
C ALA A 790 21.87 -7.27 -5.05
N ASN A 791 21.07 -7.54 -6.08
CA ASN A 791 19.89 -6.80 -6.45
C ASN A 791 18.84 -7.78 -6.96
N VAL A 792 18.22 -8.50 -6.04
CA VAL A 792 17.12 -9.40 -6.38
C VAL A 792 15.90 -8.53 -6.66
N VAL A 793 15.43 -8.57 -7.91
CA VAL A 793 14.32 -7.73 -8.41
C VAL A 793 12.98 -8.46 -8.30
N MET A 794 13.02 -9.77 -8.20
CA MET A 794 11.81 -10.59 -8.13
C MET A 794 12.02 -11.78 -7.20
N VAL A 795 10.93 -12.20 -6.58
CA VAL A 795 10.78 -13.53 -5.99
C VAL A 795 9.56 -14.18 -6.64
N MET A 796 9.69 -15.43 -7.05
CA MET A 796 8.58 -16.25 -7.49
C MET A 796 8.50 -17.47 -6.59
N VAL A 797 7.29 -17.83 -6.19
CA VAL A 797 6.98 -19.06 -5.49
C VAL A 797 5.95 -19.80 -6.31
N GLY A 798 6.12 -21.09 -6.54
CA GLY A 798 5.21 -21.85 -7.37
C GLY A 798 5.07 -23.31 -6.98
N VAL A 799 4.12 -23.94 -7.63
CA VAL A 799 3.77 -25.36 -7.50
C VAL A 799 4.00 -26.00 -8.87
N ARG A 800 4.70 -27.13 -8.88
CA ARG A 800 5.01 -27.89 -10.09
C ARG A 800 4.56 -29.34 -9.91
N ASN A 801 3.99 -29.88 -10.97
CA ASN A 801 3.82 -31.32 -11.15
C ASN A 801 5.08 -31.78 -11.90
N PRO A 802 6.04 -32.48 -11.24
CA PRO A 802 7.25 -32.93 -11.91
C PRO A 802 6.92 -33.76 -13.15
N ASP A 803 7.79 -33.74 -14.16
CA ASP A 803 7.60 -34.58 -15.34
C ASP A 803 7.95 -36.03 -14.98
N LYS A 804 7.02 -36.96 -15.17
CA LYS A 804 7.24 -38.39 -14.93
C LYS A 804 8.52 -38.95 -15.55
N ASP A 805 8.90 -38.50 -16.74
CA ASP A 805 10.07 -39.03 -17.44
C ASP A 805 11.40 -38.52 -16.84
N ASP A 806 11.37 -37.36 -16.17
CA ASP A 806 12.54 -36.64 -15.64
C ASP A 806 12.42 -36.30 -14.13
N ASN A 807 11.49 -36.92 -13.39
CA ASN A 807 11.28 -36.66 -11.96
C ASN A 807 12.49 -37.14 -11.14
N VAL A 808 13.14 -36.19 -10.47
CA VAL A 808 14.34 -36.45 -9.65
C VAL A 808 14.02 -36.89 -8.22
N PHE A 809 12.77 -36.71 -7.77
CA PHE A 809 12.34 -36.93 -6.39
C PHE A 809 11.59 -38.27 -6.21
N ASP A 810 10.73 -38.63 -7.17
CA ASP A 810 10.00 -39.89 -7.14
C ASP A 810 10.14 -40.66 -8.47
N ALA A 811 10.50 -41.94 -8.36
CA ALA A 811 10.63 -42.85 -9.49
C ALA A 811 9.32 -43.60 -9.82
N GLU A 812 8.29 -43.51 -8.97
CA GLU A 812 6.97 -44.14 -9.15
C GLU A 812 5.86 -43.15 -9.56
N ASP A 813 6.24 -41.98 -10.09
CA ASP A 813 5.32 -40.94 -10.57
C ASP A 813 4.25 -41.48 -11.53
N ASP A 814 2.99 -41.12 -11.27
CA ASP A 814 1.84 -41.59 -12.04
C ASP A 814 1.69 -40.85 -13.39
N GLY A 815 2.22 -39.62 -13.52
CA GLY A 815 2.09 -38.75 -14.70
C GLY A 815 0.65 -38.28 -14.94
N LEU A 816 -0.15 -38.16 -13.87
CA LEU A 816 -1.53 -37.69 -13.94
C LEU A 816 -1.65 -36.21 -13.56
N ASP A 817 -2.71 -35.56 -14.06
CA ASP A 817 -3.04 -34.20 -13.67
C ASP A 817 -3.38 -34.14 -12.17
N LYS A 818 -2.85 -33.12 -11.46
CA LYS A 818 -3.05 -32.94 -10.02
C LYS A 818 -3.90 -31.69 -9.71
N CYS A 819 -4.59 -31.71 -8.56
CA CYS A 819 -5.29 -30.57 -7.99
C CYS A 819 -4.93 -30.45 -6.51
N SER A 820 -4.50 -29.26 -6.10
CA SER A 820 -4.00 -28.99 -4.75
C SER A 820 -4.24 -27.55 -4.33
N VAL A 821 -4.24 -27.36 -3.01
CA VAL A 821 -4.13 -26.04 -2.39
C VAL A 821 -2.81 -26.01 -1.61
N VAL A 822 -1.98 -25.01 -1.91
CA VAL A 822 -0.66 -24.86 -1.29
C VAL A 822 -0.61 -23.53 -0.54
N TRP A 823 -0.21 -23.55 0.72
CA TRP A 823 0.00 -22.34 1.50
C TRP A 823 1.48 -22.09 1.73
N VAL A 824 1.88 -20.82 1.65
CA VAL A 824 3.25 -20.41 1.97
C VAL A 824 3.24 -19.27 2.96
N ASN A 825 4.15 -19.33 3.95
CA ASN A 825 4.18 -18.36 5.03
C ASN A 825 5.60 -17.99 5.50
N GLU A 826 5.73 -16.81 6.12
CA GLU A 826 6.90 -16.31 6.84
C GLU A 826 8.21 -16.37 6.03
N MET A 827 8.20 -15.81 4.82
CA MET A 827 9.38 -15.74 3.97
C MET A 827 10.40 -14.75 4.55
N ARG A 828 11.45 -15.31 5.15
CA ARG A 828 12.43 -14.57 5.93
C ARG A 828 13.86 -14.94 5.56
N LEU A 829 14.75 -13.97 5.70
CA LEU A 829 16.18 -14.16 5.66
C LEU A 829 16.70 -14.39 7.06
N ALA A 830 17.57 -15.39 7.21
CA ALA A 830 18.15 -15.81 8.47
C ALA A 830 19.69 -15.84 8.41
N ASP A 831 20.31 -15.97 9.58
CA ASP A 831 21.75 -16.12 9.75
C ASP A 831 22.57 -14.99 9.14
N PHE A 832 22.38 -13.80 9.70
CA PHE A 832 23.09 -12.58 9.33
C PHE A 832 24.61 -12.76 9.27
N ASN A 833 25.25 -12.20 8.25
CA ASN A 833 26.70 -12.14 8.14
C ASN A 833 27.26 -11.18 9.21
N GLN A 834 27.82 -11.78 10.26
CA GLN A 834 28.41 -11.07 11.41
C GLN A 834 29.94 -10.99 11.32
N LYS A 835 30.53 -11.07 10.11
CA LYS A 835 31.96 -10.79 9.93
C LYS A 835 32.22 -9.30 10.23
N GLY A 836 32.99 -9.03 11.28
CA GLY A 836 33.42 -7.69 11.66
C GLY A 836 34.57 -7.17 10.81
N GLY A 837 34.69 -5.84 10.73
CA GLY A 837 35.81 -5.16 10.06
C GLY A 837 36.61 -4.31 11.04
N TRP A 838 37.80 -3.88 10.62
CA TRP A 838 38.60 -2.89 11.33
C TRP A 838 38.81 -1.64 10.48
N ALA A 839 39.09 -0.53 11.16
CA ALA A 839 39.63 0.66 10.57
C ALA A 839 40.82 1.17 11.38
N VAL A 840 41.78 1.76 10.68
CA VAL A 840 42.91 2.47 11.26
C VAL A 840 42.98 3.85 10.61
N THR A 841 43.14 4.87 11.44
CA THR A 841 43.45 6.23 10.99
C THR A 841 44.75 6.67 11.64
N ALA A 842 45.56 7.41 10.88
CA ALA A 842 46.79 8.01 11.37
C ALA A 842 46.88 9.42 10.80
N GLN A 843 47.10 10.40 11.66
CA GLN A 843 47.25 11.79 11.30
C GLN A 843 48.56 12.34 11.87
N LEU A 844 49.32 13.04 11.03
CA LEU A 844 50.51 13.78 11.36
C LEU A 844 50.32 15.24 10.95
N ASN A 845 50.31 16.14 11.93
CA ASN A 845 50.29 17.57 11.73
C ASN A 845 51.64 18.15 12.15
N ALA A 846 52.30 18.87 11.25
CA ALA A 846 53.53 19.61 11.53
C ALA A 846 53.28 21.10 11.33
N LYS A 847 53.42 21.88 12.39
CA LYS A 847 53.40 23.34 12.32
C LYS A 847 54.82 23.84 12.11
N LEU A 848 55.05 24.53 10.99
CA LEU A 848 56.35 25.10 10.61
C LEU A 848 56.42 26.55 11.08
N ALA A 849 56.62 26.75 12.39
CA ALA A 849 56.64 28.06 13.04
C ALA A 849 55.46 28.96 12.59
N ASP A 850 55.76 30.11 12.00
CA ASP A 850 54.77 31.00 11.37
C ASP A 850 54.81 30.96 9.83
N LEU A 851 55.57 30.04 9.22
CA LEU A 851 55.65 29.84 7.76
C LEU A 851 54.43 29.09 7.22
N GLY A 852 53.91 28.11 7.94
CA GLY A 852 52.83 27.28 7.45
C GLY A 852 52.54 26.03 8.28
N ASN A 853 51.67 25.17 7.75
CA ASN A 853 51.36 23.86 8.31
C ASN A 853 51.40 22.79 7.22
N VAL A 854 51.73 21.57 7.62
CA VAL A 854 51.65 20.36 6.79
C VAL A 854 50.83 19.34 7.58
N SER A 855 49.81 18.79 6.95
CA SER A 855 48.95 17.74 7.50
C SER A 855 48.97 16.55 6.57
N VAL A 856 49.31 15.38 7.10
CA VAL A 856 49.20 14.09 6.41
C VAL A 856 48.25 13.23 7.19
N ALA A 857 47.21 12.72 6.54
CA ALA A 857 46.29 11.73 7.08
C ALA A 857 46.34 10.49 6.20
N ALA A 858 46.40 9.32 6.83
CA ALA A 858 46.23 8.03 6.19
C ALA A 858 45.11 7.29 6.90
N ASN A 859 44.24 6.64 6.13
CA ASN A 859 43.23 5.76 6.68
C ASN A 859 43.17 4.46 5.88
N MET A 860 42.81 3.39 6.57
CA MET A 860 42.55 2.09 5.98
C MET A 860 41.37 1.47 6.70
N SER A 861 40.41 0.93 5.96
CA SER A 861 39.24 0.22 6.51
C SER A 861 38.92 -1.00 5.67
N THR A 862 38.46 -2.07 6.33
CA THR A 862 38.12 -3.33 5.67
C THR A 862 36.60 -3.50 5.56
N PRO A 863 36.12 -4.40 4.67
CA PRO A 863 34.72 -4.80 4.63
C PRO A 863 34.22 -5.24 6.02
N GLY A 864 32.96 -4.91 6.32
CA GLY A 864 32.31 -5.15 7.60
C GLY A 864 32.54 -4.06 8.66
N PHE A 865 33.40 -3.07 8.42
CA PHE A 865 33.56 -1.92 9.32
C PHE A 865 32.44 -0.87 9.10
N GLY A 866 32.11 -0.11 10.15
CA GLY A 866 31.00 0.83 10.16
C GLY A 866 30.80 1.52 11.51
N GLY A 867 29.79 2.40 11.57
CA GLY A 867 29.29 3.02 12.81
C GLY A 867 28.56 2.03 13.72
N LEU A 868 28.31 2.40 14.98
CA LEU A 868 27.59 1.55 15.94
C LEU A 868 26.12 1.39 15.56
N GLU A 869 25.54 2.43 15.00
CA GLU A 869 24.16 2.55 14.54
C GLU A 869 23.92 1.94 13.16
N GLN A 870 24.99 1.64 12.41
CA GLN A 870 24.87 1.12 11.05
C GLN A 870 24.29 -0.30 11.04
N ARG A 871 23.25 -0.46 10.24
CA ARG A 871 22.58 -1.74 10.01
C ARG A 871 23.39 -2.62 9.08
N ILE A 872 22.97 -3.87 8.93
CA ILE A 872 23.75 -4.89 8.21
C ILE A 872 24.00 -4.53 6.74
N GLN A 873 23.02 -3.91 6.08
CA GLN A 873 23.08 -3.50 4.69
C GLN A 873 23.93 -2.24 4.46
N GLU A 874 24.07 -1.40 5.49
CA GLU A 874 24.75 -0.11 5.41
C GLU A 874 26.27 -0.22 5.66
N ARG A 875 26.74 -1.38 6.12
CA ARG A 875 28.16 -1.59 6.41
C ARG A 875 29.00 -1.57 5.15
N GLN A 876 30.25 -1.17 5.33
CA GLN A 876 31.23 -1.12 4.24
C GLN A 876 31.46 -2.50 3.62
N ARG A 877 31.51 -2.55 2.28
CA ARG A 877 31.74 -3.78 1.48
C ARG A 877 32.98 -3.71 0.61
N GLU A 878 33.79 -2.68 0.82
CA GLU A 878 35.00 -2.43 0.06
C GLU A 878 36.16 -2.26 1.04
N THR A 879 37.38 -2.53 0.61
CA THR A 879 38.57 -2.13 1.35
C THR A 879 38.95 -0.74 0.86
N ILE A 880 38.90 0.26 1.74
CA ILE A 880 39.26 1.63 1.41
C ILE A 880 40.63 1.92 1.99
N GLN A 881 41.53 2.43 1.16
CA GLN A 881 42.85 2.92 1.54
C GLN A 881 42.98 4.35 1.04
N ALA A 882 43.05 5.33 1.93
CA ALA A 882 43.20 6.73 1.55
C ALA A 882 44.43 7.38 2.19
N ILE A 883 45.08 8.23 1.40
CA ILE A 883 46.19 9.09 1.84
C ILE A 883 45.88 10.52 1.40
N ASP A 884 45.76 11.41 2.38
CA ASP A 884 45.55 12.83 2.20
C ASP A 884 46.75 13.60 2.74
N ALA A 885 47.44 14.35 1.88
CA ALA A 885 48.46 15.29 2.28
C ALA A 885 48.04 16.70 1.88
N SER A 886 48.05 17.64 2.83
CA SER A 886 47.79 19.04 2.57
C SER A 886 48.84 19.91 3.24
N GLY A 887 49.14 21.05 2.64
CA GLY A 887 50.03 22.03 3.23
C GLY A 887 49.61 23.44 2.87
N THR A 888 49.59 24.34 3.86
CA THR A 888 49.49 25.77 3.60
C THR A 888 50.84 26.41 3.91
N LEU A 889 51.38 27.16 2.94
CA LEU A 889 52.66 27.85 3.06
C LEU A 889 52.46 29.33 2.75
N GLN A 890 52.96 30.19 3.62
CA GLN A 890 52.97 31.63 3.40
C GLN A 890 54.26 32.04 2.70
N LEU A 891 54.30 31.88 1.39
CA LEU A 891 55.46 32.21 0.56
C LEU A 891 55.87 33.69 0.65
N GLY A 892 54.91 34.57 0.98
CA GLY A 892 55.17 35.99 1.19
C GLY A 892 56.19 36.28 2.31
N LYS A 893 56.34 35.36 3.28
CA LYS A 893 57.33 35.49 4.37
C LYS A 893 58.76 35.15 3.95
N LEU A 894 58.96 34.51 2.79
CA LEU A 894 60.28 34.24 2.19
C LEU A 894 60.80 35.44 1.37
N LEU A 895 60.01 36.51 1.27
CA LEU A 895 60.38 37.76 0.62
C LEU A 895 60.78 38.81 1.67
N PRO A 896 61.62 39.80 1.34
CA PRO A 896 62.01 40.86 2.27
C PRO A 896 60.80 41.52 2.94
N LYS A 897 60.77 41.56 4.28
CA LYS A 897 59.66 42.12 5.11
C LYS A 897 59.16 43.49 4.64
N LYS A 898 60.03 44.32 4.02
CA LYS A 898 59.70 45.65 3.45
C LYS A 898 58.66 45.61 2.32
N LEU A 899 58.59 44.52 1.56
CA LEU A 899 57.67 44.39 0.42
C LEU A 899 56.21 44.13 0.84
N GLY A 900 55.99 43.62 2.06
CA GLY A 900 54.64 43.43 2.61
C GLY A 900 53.74 42.48 1.81
N VAL A 901 54.34 41.54 1.07
CA VAL A 901 53.60 40.60 0.22
C VAL A 901 52.98 39.50 1.08
N THR A 902 51.68 39.29 0.92
CA THR A 902 50.91 38.16 1.45
C THR A 902 50.64 37.23 0.29
N LEU A 903 51.33 36.07 0.27
CA LEU A 903 51.19 35.06 -0.78
C LEU A 903 50.96 33.68 -0.14
N PRO A 904 49.72 33.36 0.24
CA PRO A 904 49.35 32.04 0.74
C PRO A 904 49.27 31.06 -0.42
N MET A 905 49.95 29.93 -0.28
CA MET A 905 49.90 28.81 -1.21
C MET A 905 49.31 27.59 -0.49
N TYR A 906 48.28 26.99 -1.07
CA TYR A 906 47.74 25.71 -0.66
C TYR A 906 48.22 24.63 -1.62
N LEU A 907 48.73 23.53 -1.07
CA LEU A 907 49.08 22.31 -1.77
C LEU A 907 48.23 21.17 -1.20
N GLY A 908 47.60 20.39 -2.08
CA GLY A 908 46.81 19.24 -1.69
C GLY A 908 47.10 18.05 -2.62
N TYR A 909 47.29 16.90 -2.00
CA TYR A 909 47.36 15.58 -2.62
C TYR A 909 46.36 14.68 -1.90
N SER A 910 45.54 13.98 -2.65
CA SER A 910 44.60 12.99 -2.12
C SER A 910 44.60 11.81 -3.07
N GLN A 911 44.72 10.61 -2.52
CA GLN A 911 44.58 9.37 -3.25
C GLN A 911 43.76 8.41 -2.41
N GLU A 912 42.68 7.89 -2.99
CA GLU A 912 41.81 6.89 -2.41
C GLU A 912 41.75 5.68 -3.35
N VAL A 913 42.06 4.51 -2.84
CA VAL A 913 41.94 3.23 -3.54
C VAL A 913 40.84 2.44 -2.86
N SER A 914 39.79 2.09 -3.61
CA SER A 914 38.72 1.22 -3.15
C SER A 914 38.79 -0.13 -3.88
N THR A 915 38.81 -1.22 -3.10
CA THR A 915 38.81 -2.60 -3.60
C THR A 915 37.53 -3.30 -3.17
N PRO A 916 36.64 -3.69 -4.08
CA PRO A 916 35.37 -4.32 -3.71
C PRO A 916 35.56 -5.74 -3.14
N GLN A 917 34.72 -6.13 -2.18
CA GLN A 917 34.69 -7.51 -1.64
C GLN A 917 34.13 -8.52 -2.66
N PHE A 918 33.14 -8.10 -3.45
CA PHE A 918 32.44 -8.91 -4.44
C PHE A 918 32.90 -8.57 -5.86
N ASP A 919 32.79 -9.52 -6.79
CA ASP A 919 33.17 -9.30 -8.19
C ASP A 919 32.18 -8.34 -8.87
N PRO A 920 32.60 -7.20 -9.44
CA PRO A 920 31.71 -6.28 -10.14
C PRO A 920 30.93 -6.91 -11.30
N LEU A 921 31.42 -8.00 -11.91
CA LEU A 921 30.73 -8.74 -12.98
C LEU A 921 29.81 -9.85 -12.45
N SER A 922 29.98 -10.26 -11.19
CA SER A 922 29.17 -11.28 -10.52
C SER A 922 29.04 -10.87 -9.05
N PRO A 923 28.19 -9.87 -8.76
CA PRO A 923 28.22 -9.12 -7.50
C PRO A 923 27.77 -9.94 -6.29
N ASP A 924 27.32 -11.18 -6.51
CA ASP A 924 26.94 -12.18 -5.52
C ASP A 924 28.08 -13.11 -5.11
N ILE A 925 29.24 -13.09 -5.79
CA ILE A 925 30.39 -13.95 -5.50
C ILE A 925 31.54 -13.12 -4.93
N GLU A 926 32.16 -13.58 -3.82
CA GLU A 926 33.33 -12.93 -3.25
C GLU A 926 34.56 -13.09 -4.16
N MET A 927 35.32 -12.00 -4.36
CA MET A 927 36.54 -11.97 -5.19
C MET A 927 37.60 -12.97 -4.73
N ALA A 928 37.65 -13.28 -3.43
CA ALA A 928 38.60 -14.19 -2.83
C ALA A 928 38.30 -15.68 -3.12
N GLU A 929 37.05 -16.01 -3.47
CA GLU A 929 36.57 -17.39 -3.57
C GLU A 929 36.56 -17.92 -5.01
N GLN A 930 36.56 -17.03 -6.00
CA GLN A 930 36.66 -17.42 -7.40
C GLN A 930 38.06 -17.95 -7.73
N GLN A 931 38.19 -19.27 -7.90
CA GLN A 931 39.44 -19.90 -8.33
C GLN A 931 39.77 -19.50 -9.78
N GLY A 932 40.99 -18.99 -10.02
CA GLY A 932 41.48 -18.68 -11.37
C GLY A 932 41.33 -17.22 -11.83
N LEU A 933 40.93 -16.28 -10.96
CA LEU A 933 41.06 -14.86 -11.28
C LEU A 933 42.53 -14.48 -11.51
N SER A 934 42.82 -13.88 -12.65
CA SER A 934 44.14 -13.30 -12.90
C SER A 934 44.36 -12.07 -12.01
N GLU A 935 45.61 -11.84 -11.59
CA GLU A 935 45.99 -10.61 -10.86
C GLU A 935 45.61 -9.35 -11.63
N GLU A 936 45.65 -9.40 -12.97
CA GLU A 936 45.21 -8.32 -13.85
C GLU A 936 43.72 -8.00 -13.67
N ARG A 937 42.85 -9.01 -13.57
CA ARG A 937 41.42 -8.82 -13.36
C ARG A 937 41.11 -8.27 -11.96
N GLN A 938 41.86 -8.69 -10.93
CA GLN A 938 41.74 -8.13 -9.59
C GLN A 938 42.13 -6.65 -9.54
N ASN A 939 43.21 -6.28 -10.22
CA ASN A 939 43.65 -4.88 -10.30
C ASN A 939 42.66 -4.01 -11.10
N ASN A 940 42.06 -4.56 -12.17
CA ASN A 940 41.06 -3.85 -12.97
C ASN A 940 39.74 -3.58 -12.24
N ALA A 941 39.43 -4.33 -11.17
CA ALA A 941 38.24 -4.11 -10.34
C ALA A 941 38.41 -2.96 -9.32
N GLN A 942 39.63 -2.46 -9.11
CA GLN A 942 39.90 -1.40 -8.13
C GLN A 942 39.52 -0.03 -8.68
N THR A 943 38.87 0.78 -7.84
CA THR A 943 38.62 2.19 -8.14
C THR A 943 39.72 3.04 -7.53
N VAL A 944 40.40 3.87 -8.33
CA VAL A 944 41.47 4.76 -7.87
C VAL A 944 41.08 6.21 -8.14
N ASN A 945 40.79 6.96 -7.08
CA ASN A 945 40.51 8.39 -7.14
C ASN A 945 41.76 9.16 -6.72
N GLN A 946 42.28 10.02 -7.59
CA GLN A 946 43.46 10.83 -7.32
C GLN A 946 43.19 12.31 -7.60
N LEU A 947 43.45 13.17 -6.62
CA LEU A 947 43.29 14.60 -6.74
C LEU A 947 44.57 15.34 -6.32
N LYS A 948 45.00 16.27 -7.17
CA LYS A 948 46.13 17.17 -6.94
C LYS A 948 45.64 18.60 -7.08
N SER A 949 45.84 19.42 -6.05
CA SER A 949 45.35 20.81 -6.01
C SER A 949 46.47 21.77 -5.61
N ILE A 950 46.61 22.87 -6.34
CA ILE A 950 47.54 23.97 -6.02
C ILE A 950 46.78 25.27 -6.16
N ASN A 951 46.53 25.98 -5.05
CA ASN A 951 45.71 27.18 -5.03
C ASN A 951 46.49 28.35 -4.39
N PHE A 952 46.30 29.56 -4.91
CA PHE A 952 46.86 30.80 -4.35
C PHE A 952 45.72 31.77 -4.03
N SER A 953 45.25 31.74 -2.79
CA SER A 953 44.12 32.56 -2.34
C SER A 953 44.58 33.90 -1.74
N ASN A 954 43.78 34.96 -1.88
CA ASN A 954 43.93 36.21 -1.12
C ASN A 954 45.31 36.91 -1.25
N ILE A 955 45.91 36.89 -2.45
CA ILE A 955 47.19 37.55 -2.73
C ILE A 955 47.08 39.07 -2.54
N LYS A 956 47.90 39.66 -1.66
CA LYS A 956 47.88 41.11 -1.35
C LYS A 956 49.28 41.66 -1.14
N ILE A 957 49.48 42.95 -1.39
CA ILE A 957 50.76 43.64 -1.21
C ILE A 957 50.53 44.89 -0.34
N ASN A 958 51.08 44.90 0.87
CA ASN A 958 50.93 45.98 1.85
C ASN A 958 52.32 46.44 2.37
N PRO A 959 53.06 47.27 1.62
CA PRO A 959 54.44 47.64 1.98
C PRO A 959 54.48 48.52 3.24
N GLN A 960 55.35 48.17 4.19
CA GLN A 960 55.61 48.99 5.38
C GLN A 960 56.78 49.94 5.13
N PHE A 961 56.49 51.20 4.80
CA PHE A 961 57.48 52.28 4.87
C PHE A 961 57.44 52.90 6.27
N GLY A 962 58.57 52.84 6.98
CA GLY A 962 58.67 53.23 8.39
C GLY A 962 58.30 54.69 8.66
N SER A 963 57.46 54.92 9.68
CA SER A 963 57.24 56.24 10.26
C SER A 963 58.39 56.57 11.21
N GLY A 964 59.19 57.58 10.86
CA GLY A 964 60.15 58.24 11.73
C GLY A 964 60.20 59.74 11.42
N GLY A 965 59.41 60.52 12.18
CA GLY A 965 59.62 61.93 12.54
C GLY A 965 59.87 63.00 11.46
N GLY A 966 59.03 64.04 11.42
CA GLY A 966 59.45 65.39 11.02
C GLY A 966 58.57 66.12 10.01
N SER A 967 57.65 66.92 10.51
CA SER A 967 56.90 67.97 9.79
C SER A 967 57.82 68.94 9.03
N ARG A 968 57.46 69.29 7.78
CA ARG A 968 57.23 70.69 7.36
C ARG A 968 56.71 70.81 5.92
N ASP A 969 55.43 71.17 5.85
CA ASP A 969 54.81 72.18 4.99
C ASP A 969 55.56 72.69 3.75
N ARG A 970 54.84 72.67 2.62
CA ARG A 970 54.29 73.88 1.96
C ARG A 970 53.23 73.43 0.92
N ASN A 971 51.96 73.75 1.16
CA ASN A 971 51.25 74.90 0.57
C ASN A 971 51.30 74.89 -0.98
N ARG A 972 50.20 74.93 -1.74
CA ARG A 972 49.00 75.74 -1.56
C ARG A 972 47.94 75.33 -2.59
N ASN A 973 46.69 75.49 -2.15
CA ASN A 973 45.56 76.18 -2.80
C ASN A 973 44.31 75.34 -3.11
N ARG A 974 43.23 75.76 -2.42
CA ARG A 974 41.85 76.04 -2.87
C ARG A 974 41.18 74.94 -3.72
N ASP A 975 40.00 74.45 -3.35
CA ASP A 975 38.85 75.26 -2.98
C ASP A 975 37.79 74.47 -2.17
N ARG A 976 36.91 75.27 -1.58
CA ARG A 976 35.75 75.00 -0.72
C ARG A 976 34.90 73.75 -1.00
N GLY A 977 34.49 73.10 0.08
CA GLY A 977 33.05 73.03 0.41
C GLY A 977 32.38 71.65 0.51
N ARG A 978 32.02 71.30 1.77
CA ARG A 978 30.88 70.46 2.23
C ARG A 978 30.95 68.93 2.11
N SER A 979 31.21 68.29 3.26
CA SER A 979 30.34 67.30 3.95
C SER A 979 31.10 66.82 5.22
N GLN A 980 30.76 67.33 6.41
CA GLN A 980 29.88 66.70 7.44
C GLN A 980 30.22 65.21 7.69
N ALA A 981 30.94 64.93 8.79
CA ALA A 981 30.44 64.60 10.14
C ALA A 981 30.09 63.10 10.21
N ASP A 982 30.45 62.32 11.22
CA ASP A 982 30.52 62.63 12.63
C ASP A 982 31.35 61.57 13.37
N GLY A 983 31.81 61.92 14.55
CA GLY A 983 32.31 60.96 15.53
C GLY A 983 31.81 61.37 16.90
N ARG A 984 31.25 60.42 17.65
CA ARG A 984 31.64 60.11 19.04
C ARG A 984 30.70 59.10 19.69
N VAL A 985 31.33 58.04 20.19
CA VAL A 985 31.24 57.48 21.55
C VAL A 985 30.09 58.01 22.42
N GLY A 986 29.26 57.08 22.92
CA GLY A 986 28.17 57.33 23.86
C GLY A 986 28.62 57.68 25.28
N ASP A 987 27.72 58.32 26.04
CA ASP A 987 26.90 57.67 27.07
C ASP A 987 26.00 58.73 27.77
N ASN A 988 24.91 58.26 28.37
CA ASN A 988 23.94 58.91 29.25
C ASN A 988 22.81 59.75 28.64
N GLY A 989 21.64 59.11 28.53
CA GLY A 989 20.35 59.76 28.43
C GLY A 989 19.23 58.88 28.97
N LYS A 990 18.79 59.15 30.21
CA LYS A 990 17.60 58.58 30.86
C LYS A 990 16.38 58.60 29.93
N GLY A 991 15.65 57.48 29.91
CA GLY A 991 14.41 57.31 29.15
C GLY A 991 13.25 58.16 29.66
N GLY A 992 12.52 58.72 28.71
CA GLY A 992 11.24 59.41 28.87
C GLY A 992 10.26 58.98 27.76
N LYS A 993 9.06 58.58 28.19
CA LYS A 993 7.90 58.02 27.48
C LYS A 993 7.34 58.84 26.30
N GLY A 994 6.62 58.11 25.42
CA GLY A 994 5.36 58.52 24.78
C GLY A 994 5.46 58.71 23.25
N GLN A 995 4.85 57.90 22.37
CA GLN A 995 3.43 57.59 22.07
C GLN A 995 3.00 58.18 20.70
N GLY A 996 2.48 57.31 19.82
CA GLY A 996 1.55 57.59 18.71
C GLY A 996 2.17 58.12 17.41
N LYS A 997 1.61 57.90 16.21
CA LYS A 997 0.45 57.13 15.69
C LYS A 997 0.41 57.36 14.16
N ASP A 998 -0.17 56.43 13.41
CA ASP A 998 -0.81 56.55 12.06
C ASP A 998 0.05 57.08 10.87
N GLY A 999 -0.03 56.65 9.60
CA GLY A 999 -0.90 55.73 8.84
C GLY A 999 -0.92 56.19 7.35
N GLY A 1000 -0.93 55.25 6.38
CA GLY A 1000 -1.53 55.41 5.02
C GLY A 1000 -0.64 55.66 3.77
N ILE A 1001 -0.51 54.63 2.89
CA ILE A 1001 -0.92 54.49 1.44
C ILE A 1001 -0.41 55.54 0.38
N PRO A 1002 -0.20 55.27 -0.95
CA PRO A 1002 -0.65 54.15 -1.83
C PRO A 1002 0.35 53.52 -2.88
N ASP A 1003 -0.09 52.35 -3.38
CA ASP A 1003 -0.19 51.74 -4.74
C ASP A 1003 0.84 51.83 -5.91
N ASN A 1004 1.08 50.61 -6.44
CA ASN A 1004 1.21 50.09 -7.82
C ASN A 1004 2.18 50.67 -8.85
N VAL A 1005 3.07 49.81 -9.41
CA VAL A 1005 3.15 49.46 -10.84
C VAL A 1005 3.69 48.03 -11.03
N ASP A 1006 3.04 47.33 -11.96
CA ASP A 1006 3.18 46.00 -12.56
C ASP A 1006 4.53 45.69 -13.26
N MET A 1007 4.90 44.39 -13.37
CA MET A 1007 5.49 43.74 -14.56
C MET A 1007 6.07 42.34 -14.27
N GLY A 1008 5.49 41.32 -14.91
CA GLY A 1008 6.22 40.44 -15.83
C GLY A 1008 6.84 39.14 -15.30
N SER A 1009 6.03 38.08 -15.25
CA SER A 1009 6.46 36.69 -15.08
C SER A 1009 6.92 36.04 -16.40
N ALA A 1010 8.05 35.33 -16.38
CA ALA A 1010 8.43 34.34 -17.39
C ALA A 1010 8.82 33.02 -16.71
N ARG A 1011 8.04 31.96 -16.98
CA ARG A 1011 8.26 30.56 -16.60
C ARG A 1011 9.13 29.86 -17.66
N GLY A 1012 9.98 28.93 -17.24
CA GLY A 1012 10.57 27.91 -18.12
C GLY A 1012 11.59 26.99 -17.44
N GLY A 1013 11.34 25.67 -17.50
CA GLY A 1013 12.27 24.57 -17.18
C GLY A 1013 12.09 24.02 -15.75
N GLY A 1014 11.65 22.79 -15.51
CA GLY A 1014 11.91 21.55 -16.24
C GLY A 1014 12.90 20.73 -15.43
N SER A 1015 12.40 19.97 -14.45
CA SER A 1015 13.18 19.05 -13.61
C SER A 1015 13.25 17.68 -14.26
N ALA A 1016 14.48 17.18 -14.38
CA ALA A 1016 14.81 15.77 -14.48
C ALA A 1016 14.94 15.19 -13.07
#